data_AF-A0A0G1FK48-F1
#
_entry.id   AF-A0A0G1FK48-F1
#
_cell.length_a   1.000
_cell.length_b   1.000
_cell.length_c   1.000
_cell.angle_alpha   90.00
_cell.angle_beta   90.00
_cell.angle_gamma   90.00
#
_symmetry.space_group_name_H-M   'P 1'
#
loop_
_entity.id
_entity.type
_entity.pdbx_description
1 polymer ?
#
loop_
_entity_poly.entity_id
_entity_poly.type
_entity_poly.pdbx_seq_one_letter_code
_entity_poly.pdbx_strand_id
1 'polypeptide(L)'
;MRTLTFIIALTLLIITYILPQKAGAHSETQVIEMTADGFEPSEITVDENTTLNFVNRDGVDHWPASDIHPTHYLYPEFDPKKPIAPGDFWIFKPKKIGAWKFHDHLFPHERGVLTVTGESSETKMETSLPEAVPTKSASVPATTNPKNSFWQAVQSFFEKVLYYFVQGIGRVLGISPEPVSTTTEALPTLTSEKFKSLSPADQITELKSFASQSGAETAWKLVRETYKGVGGTSGGVHDAAHLSGQLLYEEQGFSALAACTPDFAFGCFHGFLDTAFSKDLEKLSDAESACGKLGSGVSGPVASCIHGIGHGVASLYQTSELQKALGACDGLIEAARTYCYDGVFMEFERNAAPTFYKSESPLFPCDTLAEKYMFACGRNQPQVLLRRFNKSFAEVAKICLMAKNTDFKAACVDALGFLAASTGGGIAEKVVALCQQITDQVYQAKCVRAAAGEIVFQEMPNWYVSSYQVCGSLSEAASRDCRGYIEQLMSEYGRLRPRTQGEDPDSYIASQMRICTRHGGRDDCYQKIAGFMSVEFDMRTSLEILKNNEGVPEVYARCHEVTHYLARSEYEKSKSVPQAYAQCDSTCHGGCYHGVLEAYMKEKQTDLGSDVESEFTKICGNIKDYEKPLVFYECLHGLGHAAMYITDMEVPLALTLCDSIATVELRERCYSGAFMENSSSSTSTDHPGKYVRADDPMYPCNTLSEKYLSLCYRYQSSHFSLITRQDWKAVANLCLQVPPNFRHDCFRTIGTNQVGFTQDYQIMKRNCYEMPPEFQETCVAGVIGSLAYRFVGDISKMTAFCQLVNPGHYKGCYFQIGSAVVDWSSDTQTQKRYCEAISAPQYVDWCKHLS
;
A
#
# COMPACT_ATOMS: atom_id res chain seq x y z
N MET A 1 27.52 -83.76 -49.25
CA MET A 1 27.35 -82.62 -48.30
C MET A 1 28.02 -81.34 -48.82
N ARG A 2 27.73 -80.88 -50.06
CA ARG A 2 28.34 -79.68 -50.64
C ARG A 2 27.35 -78.70 -51.30
N THR A 3 26.04 -79.00 -51.30
CA THR A 3 25.01 -78.17 -51.94
C THR A 3 24.04 -77.50 -50.97
N LEU A 4 24.00 -77.91 -49.69
CA LEU A 4 23.17 -77.24 -48.68
C LEU A 4 23.93 -76.12 -47.92
N THR A 5 25.25 -76.21 -47.83
CA THR A 5 26.10 -75.18 -47.20
C THR A 5 26.31 -73.94 -48.10
N PHE A 6 26.08 -74.06 -49.41
CA PHE A 6 26.25 -72.96 -50.36
C PHE A 6 25.03 -72.02 -50.41
N ILE A 7 23.83 -72.51 -50.07
CA ILE A 7 22.60 -71.71 -50.09
C ILE A 7 22.45 -70.85 -48.82
N ILE A 8 22.96 -71.31 -47.67
CA ILE A 8 22.95 -70.54 -46.41
C ILE A 8 24.00 -69.41 -46.43
N ALA A 9 25.13 -69.58 -47.14
CA ALA A 9 26.15 -68.54 -47.28
C ALA A 9 25.73 -67.40 -48.23
N LEU A 10 24.87 -67.67 -49.23
CA LEU A 10 24.44 -66.65 -50.20
C LEU A 10 23.30 -65.76 -49.66
N THR A 11 22.46 -66.28 -48.74
CA THR A 11 21.36 -65.51 -48.13
C THR A 11 21.84 -64.56 -47.01
N LEU A 12 22.91 -64.90 -46.29
CA LEU A 12 23.55 -64.00 -45.30
C LEU A 12 24.34 -62.84 -45.93
N LEU A 13 24.75 -62.96 -47.21
CA LEU A 13 25.50 -61.93 -47.93
C LEU A 13 24.61 -60.90 -48.64
N ILE A 14 23.32 -61.21 -48.85
CA ILE A 14 22.36 -60.26 -49.46
C ILE A 14 21.62 -59.45 -48.37
N ILE A 15 21.44 -59.98 -47.16
CA ILE A 15 20.83 -59.25 -46.04
C ILE A 15 21.78 -58.17 -45.46
N THR A 16 23.08 -58.23 -45.75
CA THR A 16 24.07 -57.21 -45.35
C THR A 16 24.23 -56.05 -46.34
N TYR A 17 23.57 -56.08 -47.51
CA TYR A 17 23.71 -55.05 -48.57
C TYR A 17 22.45 -54.21 -48.85
N ILE A 18 21.34 -54.38 -48.10
CA ILE A 18 20.09 -53.58 -48.26
C ILE A 18 19.63 -52.97 -46.92
N LEU A 19 20.57 -52.68 -46.01
CA LEU A 19 20.31 -51.72 -44.94
C LEU A 19 21.18 -50.49 -45.21
N PRO A 20 20.60 -49.30 -45.47
CA PRO A 20 21.38 -48.09 -45.38
C PRO A 20 21.93 -48.03 -43.97
N GLN A 21 23.26 -48.07 -43.85
CA GLN A 21 23.93 -47.52 -42.68
C GLN A 21 23.53 -46.04 -42.63
N LYS A 22 22.44 -45.73 -41.93
CA LYS A 22 22.31 -44.40 -41.35
C LYS A 22 23.48 -44.31 -40.38
N ALA A 23 24.47 -43.51 -40.75
CA ALA A 23 25.39 -42.92 -39.80
C ALA A 23 24.56 -42.51 -38.57
N GLY A 24 24.89 -43.05 -37.41
CA GLY A 24 24.31 -42.57 -36.17
C GLY A 24 24.60 -41.07 -36.12
N ALA A 25 23.54 -40.27 -36.09
CA ALA A 25 23.67 -38.90 -35.64
C ALA A 25 24.27 -38.98 -34.23
N HIS A 26 25.56 -38.66 -34.11
CA HIS A 26 26.18 -38.46 -32.81
C HIS A 26 25.39 -37.34 -32.14
N SER A 27 24.62 -37.67 -31.10
CA SER A 27 24.06 -36.66 -30.20
C SER A 27 25.25 -35.97 -29.55
N GLU A 28 25.56 -34.73 -29.96
CA GLU A 28 26.52 -33.90 -29.27
C GLU A 28 26.00 -33.65 -27.84
N THR A 29 26.88 -33.77 -26.84
CA THR A 29 26.55 -33.44 -25.45
C THR A 29 27.29 -32.17 -25.07
N GLN A 30 26.54 -31.15 -24.65
CA GLN A 30 27.08 -29.88 -24.17
C GLN A 30 26.91 -29.80 -22.66
N VAL A 31 27.92 -29.29 -21.97
CA VAL A 31 27.94 -29.19 -20.50
C VAL A 31 27.73 -27.73 -20.09
N ILE A 32 26.86 -27.51 -19.11
CA ILE A 32 26.65 -26.23 -18.43
C ILE A 32 26.98 -26.46 -16.97
N GLU A 33 27.99 -25.77 -16.46
CA GLU A 33 28.40 -25.85 -15.06
C GLU A 33 27.60 -24.82 -14.24
N MET A 34 27.07 -25.24 -13.10
CA MET A 34 26.42 -24.35 -12.12
C MET A 34 27.44 -24.09 -11.01
N THR A 35 27.79 -22.82 -10.82
CA THR A 35 28.86 -22.36 -9.93
C THR A 35 28.33 -21.24 -9.03
N ALA A 36 29.11 -20.84 -8.01
CA ALA A 36 28.77 -19.71 -7.14
C ALA A 36 28.61 -18.36 -7.85
N ASP A 37 29.08 -18.25 -9.09
CA ASP A 37 28.96 -17.05 -9.94
C ASP A 37 27.85 -17.20 -11.02
N GLY A 38 27.08 -18.30 -11.00
CA GLY A 38 26.00 -18.62 -11.95
C GLY A 38 26.35 -19.74 -12.94
N PHE A 39 25.65 -19.74 -14.10
CA PHE A 39 25.81 -20.74 -15.16
C PHE A 39 27.02 -20.45 -16.08
N GLU A 40 27.82 -21.47 -16.38
CA GLU A 40 28.95 -21.41 -17.31
C GLU A 40 28.89 -22.54 -18.37
N PRO A 41 28.70 -22.22 -19.67
CA PRO A 41 28.37 -20.89 -20.19
C PRO A 41 26.94 -20.47 -19.81
N SER A 42 26.73 -19.16 -19.59
CA SER A 42 25.40 -18.61 -19.32
C SER A 42 24.54 -18.48 -20.58
N GLU A 43 25.14 -18.47 -21.77
CA GLU A 43 24.45 -18.50 -23.05
C GLU A 43 24.98 -19.64 -23.92
N ILE A 44 24.08 -20.44 -24.48
CA ILE A 44 24.46 -21.55 -25.36
C ILE A 44 23.53 -21.64 -26.56
N THR A 45 24.09 -21.95 -27.73
CA THR A 45 23.34 -22.25 -28.95
C THR A 45 23.57 -23.69 -29.35
N VAL A 46 22.51 -24.47 -29.51
CA VAL A 46 22.54 -25.90 -29.83
C VAL A 46 21.50 -26.24 -30.89
N ASP A 47 21.58 -27.44 -31.46
CA ASP A 47 20.50 -27.98 -32.28
C ASP A 47 19.49 -28.79 -31.44
N GLU A 48 18.34 -29.12 -32.03
CA GLU A 48 17.29 -29.92 -31.36
C GLU A 48 17.69 -31.37 -31.04
N ASN A 49 18.82 -31.85 -31.55
CA ASN A 49 19.33 -33.20 -31.30
C ASN A 49 20.37 -33.27 -30.18
N THR A 50 20.90 -32.11 -29.76
CA THR A 50 21.92 -31.94 -28.72
C THR A 50 21.36 -32.30 -27.34
N THR A 51 22.22 -32.91 -26.51
CA THR A 51 21.90 -33.19 -25.11
C THR A 51 22.63 -32.20 -24.21
N LEU A 52 21.92 -31.50 -23.33
CA LEU A 52 22.48 -30.58 -22.34
C LEU A 52 22.68 -31.30 -21.02
N ASN A 53 23.86 -31.14 -20.42
CA ASN A 53 24.19 -31.69 -19.12
C ASN A 53 24.52 -30.56 -18.15
N PHE A 54 23.60 -30.27 -17.23
CA PHE A 54 23.78 -29.30 -16.16
C PHE A 54 24.51 -29.98 -15.00
N VAL A 55 25.74 -29.57 -14.71
CA VAL A 55 26.59 -30.17 -13.68
C VAL A 55 26.75 -29.19 -12.53
N ASN A 56 26.36 -29.58 -11.32
CA ASN A 56 26.56 -28.75 -10.15
C ASN A 56 28.03 -28.82 -9.70
N ARG A 57 28.75 -27.71 -9.84
CA ARG A 57 30.15 -27.53 -9.41
C ARG A 57 30.28 -26.70 -8.13
N ASP A 58 29.17 -26.17 -7.62
CA ASP A 58 29.17 -25.37 -6.40
C ASP A 58 29.04 -26.25 -5.14
N GLY A 59 29.15 -25.62 -3.96
CA GLY A 59 28.96 -26.23 -2.65
C GLY A 59 27.51 -26.19 -2.13
N VAL A 60 26.56 -25.65 -2.91
CA VAL A 60 25.13 -25.58 -2.58
C VAL A 60 24.28 -26.25 -3.67
N ASP A 61 23.02 -26.56 -3.36
CA ASP A 61 22.09 -27.14 -4.34
C ASP A 61 21.72 -26.12 -5.43
N HIS A 62 21.55 -26.57 -6.67
CA HIS A 62 21.16 -25.75 -7.82
C HIS A 62 19.96 -26.33 -8.57
N TRP A 63 19.14 -25.51 -9.22
CA TRP A 63 17.96 -25.95 -9.96
C TRP A 63 17.75 -25.15 -11.24
N PRO A 64 18.30 -25.57 -12.39
CA PRO A 64 18.09 -24.89 -13.67
C PRO A 64 16.68 -25.13 -14.19
N ALA A 65 15.87 -24.08 -14.32
CA ALA A 65 14.47 -24.16 -14.77
C ALA A 65 14.10 -23.03 -15.73
N SER A 66 13.18 -23.31 -16.65
CA SER A 66 12.70 -22.31 -17.61
C SER A 66 12.02 -21.13 -16.90
N ASP A 67 12.10 -19.96 -17.52
CA ASP A 67 11.27 -18.82 -17.15
C ASP A 67 9.75 -19.11 -17.36
N ILE A 68 8.83 -18.38 -16.74
CA ILE A 68 9.05 -17.32 -15.74
C ILE A 68 9.14 -17.93 -14.33
N HIS A 69 9.98 -17.39 -13.45
CA HIS A 69 10.00 -17.80 -12.04
C HIS A 69 8.69 -17.42 -11.33
N PRO A 70 8.10 -18.26 -10.45
CA PRO A 70 8.45 -19.65 -10.14
C PRO A 70 7.70 -20.69 -10.99
N THR A 71 6.90 -20.24 -11.96
CA THR A 71 5.89 -21.08 -12.64
C THR A 71 6.46 -21.95 -13.76
N HIS A 72 7.60 -21.56 -14.31
CA HIS A 72 8.32 -22.20 -15.42
C HIS A 72 7.50 -22.40 -16.70
N TYR A 73 6.52 -21.52 -16.94
CA TYR A 73 5.54 -21.71 -18.01
C TYR A 73 6.03 -21.49 -19.45
N LEU A 74 7.18 -20.86 -19.67
CA LEU A 74 7.68 -20.62 -21.03
C LEU A 74 8.17 -21.92 -21.67
N TYR A 75 8.90 -22.75 -20.92
CA TYR A 75 9.28 -24.09 -21.32
C TYR A 75 9.16 -25.10 -20.15
N PRO A 76 7.94 -25.57 -19.80
CA PRO A 76 7.68 -26.40 -18.62
C PRO A 76 8.46 -27.72 -18.56
N GLU A 77 8.91 -28.23 -19.71
CA GLU A 77 9.72 -29.44 -19.80
C GLU A 77 11.22 -29.20 -19.54
N PHE A 78 11.68 -27.94 -19.59
CA PHE A 78 12.99 -27.51 -19.13
C PHE A 78 12.92 -27.20 -17.63
N ASP A 79 12.67 -28.24 -16.84
CA ASP A 79 12.59 -28.16 -15.39
C ASP A 79 12.86 -29.57 -14.78
N PRO A 80 13.92 -29.77 -13.97
CA PRO A 80 14.16 -31.03 -13.26
C PRO A 80 13.13 -31.32 -12.15
N LYS A 81 12.34 -30.31 -11.76
CA LYS A 81 11.31 -30.34 -10.71
C LYS A 81 11.85 -30.62 -9.30
N LYS A 82 13.16 -30.50 -9.12
CA LYS A 82 13.87 -30.69 -7.85
C LYS A 82 15.27 -30.07 -7.94
N PRO A 83 15.86 -29.70 -6.79
CA PRO A 83 17.27 -29.31 -6.72
C PRO A 83 18.24 -30.44 -7.11
N ILE A 84 19.42 -30.04 -7.58
CA ILE A 84 20.56 -30.85 -7.98
C ILE A 84 21.66 -30.60 -6.94
N ALA A 85 22.07 -31.63 -6.20
CA ALA A 85 23.05 -31.51 -5.13
C ALA A 85 24.48 -31.23 -5.65
N PRO A 86 25.40 -30.70 -4.83
CA PRO A 86 26.81 -30.53 -5.17
C PRO A 86 27.44 -31.81 -5.77
N GLY A 87 28.01 -31.69 -6.97
CA GLY A 87 28.63 -32.79 -7.69
C GLY A 87 27.67 -33.68 -8.50
N ASP A 88 26.35 -33.51 -8.36
CA ASP A 88 25.34 -34.18 -9.18
C ASP A 88 25.08 -33.41 -10.49
N PHE A 89 24.29 -34.01 -11.38
CA PHE A 89 23.96 -33.43 -12.68
C PHE A 89 22.53 -33.74 -13.13
N TRP A 90 22.03 -32.94 -14.08
CA TRP A 90 20.76 -33.16 -14.75
C TRP A 90 20.91 -33.08 -16.27
N ILE A 91 20.28 -34.01 -16.97
CA ILE A 91 20.32 -34.09 -18.42
C ILE A 91 19.00 -33.57 -18.99
N PHE A 92 19.09 -32.60 -19.87
CA PHE A 92 17.97 -32.02 -20.60
C PHE A 92 18.18 -32.19 -22.11
N LYS A 93 17.11 -32.58 -22.81
CA LYS A 93 17.09 -32.61 -24.27
C LYS A 93 16.02 -31.64 -24.78
N PRO A 94 16.40 -30.50 -25.41
CA PRO A 94 15.44 -29.58 -25.97
C PRO A 94 14.64 -30.25 -27.10
N LYS A 95 13.36 -29.89 -27.18
CA LYS A 95 12.37 -30.36 -28.17
C LYS A 95 11.70 -29.22 -28.93
N LYS A 96 11.93 -27.97 -28.52
CA LYS A 96 11.30 -26.78 -29.09
C LYS A 96 12.40 -25.85 -29.60
N ILE A 97 12.37 -25.55 -30.90
CA ILE A 97 13.22 -24.54 -31.54
C ILE A 97 12.85 -23.15 -30.99
N GLY A 98 13.83 -22.32 -30.66
CA GLY A 98 13.63 -21.00 -30.09
C GLY A 98 14.72 -20.59 -29.10
N ALA A 99 14.68 -19.34 -28.66
CA ALA A 99 15.50 -18.84 -27.56
C ALA A 99 14.71 -18.96 -26.25
N TRP A 100 15.18 -19.79 -25.34
CA TRP A 100 14.54 -20.11 -24.07
C TRP A 100 15.39 -19.56 -22.94
N LYS A 101 14.83 -18.59 -22.21
CA LYS A 101 15.44 -18.09 -20.98
C LYS A 101 15.18 -19.09 -19.84
N PHE A 102 16.17 -19.23 -18.98
CA PHE A 102 16.11 -20.07 -17.79
C PHE A 102 16.84 -19.38 -16.63
N HIS A 103 16.52 -19.77 -15.41
CA HIS A 103 17.12 -19.29 -14.18
C HIS A 103 17.41 -20.46 -13.24
N ASP A 104 18.20 -20.22 -12.20
CA ASP A 104 18.23 -21.13 -11.06
C ASP A 104 17.01 -20.89 -10.17
N HIS A 105 16.18 -21.90 -9.94
CA HIS A 105 14.96 -21.78 -9.14
C HIS A 105 15.25 -21.41 -7.68
N LEU A 106 16.41 -21.82 -7.15
CA LEU A 106 16.88 -21.48 -5.81
C LEU A 106 17.59 -20.12 -5.79
N PHE A 107 18.22 -19.73 -6.91
CA PHE A 107 18.89 -18.44 -7.09
C PHE A 107 18.38 -17.71 -8.35
N PRO A 108 17.16 -17.11 -8.36
CA PRO A 108 16.52 -16.62 -9.60
C PRO A 108 17.22 -15.45 -10.32
N HIS A 109 18.26 -14.90 -9.70
CA HIS A 109 19.15 -13.89 -10.29
C HIS A 109 20.26 -14.52 -11.16
N GLU A 110 20.62 -15.78 -10.92
CA GLU A 110 21.45 -16.57 -11.82
C GLU A 110 20.61 -16.99 -13.02
N ARG A 111 20.97 -16.47 -14.20
CA ARG A 111 20.15 -16.60 -15.42
C ARG A 111 20.99 -17.07 -16.58
N GLY A 112 20.35 -17.75 -17.52
CA GLY A 112 20.96 -18.16 -18.77
C GLY A 112 19.98 -18.19 -19.95
N VAL A 113 20.55 -18.37 -21.14
CA VAL A 113 19.80 -18.44 -22.40
C VAL A 113 20.20 -19.68 -23.19
N LEU A 114 19.22 -20.50 -23.51
CA LEU A 114 19.34 -21.64 -24.40
C LEU A 114 18.71 -21.31 -25.75
N THR A 115 19.53 -21.17 -26.80
CA THR A 115 19.05 -21.02 -28.18
C THR A 115 19.08 -22.37 -28.89
N VAL A 116 17.91 -22.88 -29.24
CA VAL A 116 17.74 -24.13 -29.99
C VAL A 116 17.46 -23.81 -31.45
N THR A 117 18.32 -24.25 -32.35
CA THR A 117 18.22 -24.06 -33.80
C THR A 117 17.81 -25.35 -34.50
N GLY A 118 17.15 -25.24 -35.66
CA GLY A 118 16.86 -26.39 -36.52
C GLY A 118 18.12 -26.83 -37.28
N GLU A 119 18.20 -28.11 -37.63
CA GLU A 119 19.36 -28.68 -38.35
C GLU A 119 19.59 -27.93 -39.67
N SER A 120 20.80 -27.39 -39.87
CA SER A 120 21.19 -26.78 -41.13
C SER A 120 21.36 -27.88 -42.19
N SER A 121 20.33 -28.08 -43.03
CA SER A 121 20.50 -28.80 -44.29
C SER A 121 21.22 -27.89 -45.28
N GLU A 122 22.44 -28.28 -45.69
CA GLU A 122 23.13 -27.63 -46.80
C GLU A 122 22.28 -27.73 -48.08
N THR A 123 21.71 -26.62 -48.57
CA THR A 123 21.53 -26.44 -50.02
C THR A 123 21.41 -24.96 -50.45
N LYS A 124 22.44 -24.53 -51.19
CA LYS A 124 22.48 -23.57 -52.32
C LYS A 124 21.66 -22.28 -52.26
N MET A 125 22.45 -21.20 -52.15
CA MET A 125 22.20 -19.85 -52.65
C MET A 125 21.81 -19.84 -54.13
N GLU A 126 20.66 -19.27 -54.47
CA GLU A 126 20.46 -18.63 -55.78
C GLU A 126 19.50 -17.42 -55.68
N THR A 127 19.86 -16.42 -56.46
CA THR A 127 19.50 -15.00 -56.47
C THR A 127 18.20 -14.67 -57.20
N SER A 128 17.49 -13.60 -56.78
CA SER A 128 17.24 -12.34 -57.54
C SER A 128 15.84 -11.67 -57.31
N LEU A 129 15.91 -10.45 -56.76
CA LEU A 129 15.25 -9.15 -57.11
C LEU A 129 13.73 -9.01 -57.42
N PRO A 130 13.16 -7.78 -57.26
CA PRO A 130 11.83 -7.53 -56.67
C PRO A 130 10.78 -7.04 -57.69
N GLU A 131 9.49 -7.04 -57.29
CA GLU A 131 8.61 -5.85 -57.41
C GLU A 131 7.15 -6.06 -56.93
N ALA A 132 6.60 -4.93 -56.48
CA ALA A 132 5.21 -4.44 -56.56
C ALA A 132 4.12 -4.92 -55.58
N VAL A 133 3.66 -3.90 -54.83
CA VAL A 133 2.41 -3.78 -54.05
C VAL A 133 1.17 -3.86 -54.97
N PRO A 134 0.04 -4.40 -54.47
CA PRO A 134 -1.14 -3.54 -54.37
C PRO A 134 -1.92 -3.68 -53.06
N THR A 135 -2.40 -2.52 -52.61
CA THR A 135 -3.40 -2.25 -51.59
C THR A 135 -4.70 -3.06 -51.73
N LYS A 136 -5.27 -3.50 -50.60
CA LYS A 136 -6.70 -3.29 -50.28
C LYS A 136 -7.02 -3.56 -48.81
N SER A 137 -7.80 -2.64 -48.25
CA SER A 137 -8.46 -2.69 -46.96
C SER A 137 -9.37 -3.91 -46.80
N ALA A 138 -9.35 -4.52 -45.63
CA ALA A 138 -10.50 -5.20 -45.05
C ALA A 138 -10.44 -5.08 -43.53
N SER A 139 -11.35 -4.27 -43.01
CA SER A 139 -11.81 -4.23 -41.62
C SER A 139 -12.25 -5.61 -41.14
N VAL A 140 -11.80 -6.04 -39.96
CA VAL A 140 -12.41 -7.11 -39.15
C VAL A 140 -12.30 -6.71 -37.66
N PRO A 141 -13.33 -7.00 -36.84
CA PRO A 141 -13.79 -6.09 -35.81
C PRO A 141 -13.25 -6.36 -34.40
N ALA A 142 -13.27 -5.29 -33.61
CA ALA A 142 -13.26 -5.35 -32.16
C ALA A 142 -14.48 -6.15 -31.66
N THR A 143 -14.21 -7.21 -30.90
CA THR A 143 -15.17 -7.78 -29.97
C THR A 143 -14.49 -7.97 -28.62
N THR A 144 -14.39 -6.90 -27.84
CA THR A 144 -14.45 -7.02 -26.39
C THR A 144 -15.91 -7.28 -26.03
N ASN A 145 -16.18 -8.43 -25.40
CA ASN A 145 -17.51 -8.81 -24.95
C ASN A 145 -17.62 -8.45 -23.45
N PRO A 146 -18.35 -7.39 -23.04
CA PRO A 146 -18.43 -6.98 -21.64
C PRO A 146 -19.48 -7.78 -20.84
N LYS A 147 -20.14 -8.78 -21.44
CA LYS A 147 -21.33 -9.42 -20.84
C LYS A 147 -21.04 -10.55 -19.85
N ASN A 148 -19.78 -10.99 -19.68
CA ASN A 148 -19.47 -12.13 -18.80
C ASN A 148 -19.19 -11.77 -17.34
N SER A 149 -18.95 -10.50 -17.00
CA SER A 149 -18.77 -10.08 -15.59
C SER A 149 -20.12 -9.97 -14.85
N PHE A 150 -21.17 -9.48 -15.52
CA PHE A 150 -22.49 -9.30 -14.91
C PHE A 150 -23.15 -10.64 -14.58
N TRP A 151 -23.10 -11.61 -15.50
CA TRP A 151 -23.74 -12.91 -15.27
C TRP A 151 -23.01 -13.78 -14.25
N GLN A 152 -21.69 -13.64 -14.08
CA GLN A 152 -20.94 -14.33 -13.02
C GLN A 152 -21.25 -13.76 -11.63
N ALA A 153 -21.39 -12.44 -11.50
CA ALA A 153 -21.83 -11.80 -10.26
C ALA A 153 -23.29 -12.13 -9.93
N VAL A 154 -24.18 -12.13 -10.93
CA VAL A 154 -25.58 -12.53 -10.78
C VAL A 154 -25.69 -14.02 -10.43
N GLN A 155 -24.88 -14.89 -11.03
CA GLN A 155 -24.90 -16.33 -10.72
C GLN A 155 -24.38 -16.61 -9.31
N SER A 156 -23.30 -15.95 -8.88
CA SER A 156 -22.82 -16.01 -7.49
C SER A 156 -23.85 -15.47 -6.49
N PHE A 157 -24.57 -14.41 -6.84
CA PHE A 157 -25.65 -13.83 -6.02
C PHE A 157 -26.84 -14.78 -5.93
N PHE A 158 -27.28 -15.37 -7.04
CA PHE A 158 -28.39 -16.32 -7.06
C PHE A 158 -28.03 -17.64 -6.37
N GLU A 159 -26.80 -18.13 -6.45
CA GLU A 159 -26.37 -19.33 -5.71
C GLU A 159 -26.37 -19.12 -4.20
N LYS A 160 -25.93 -17.93 -3.72
CA LYS A 160 -25.99 -17.56 -2.29
C LYS A 160 -27.42 -17.30 -1.82
N VAL A 161 -28.24 -16.60 -2.60
CA VAL A 161 -29.65 -16.37 -2.27
C VAL A 161 -30.44 -17.69 -2.28
N LEU A 162 -30.17 -18.59 -3.23
CA LEU A 162 -30.79 -19.92 -3.27
C LEU A 162 -30.35 -20.77 -2.08
N TYR A 163 -29.09 -20.69 -1.66
CA TYR A 163 -28.58 -21.34 -0.45
C TYR A 163 -29.35 -20.87 0.82
N TYR A 164 -29.52 -19.56 1.02
CA TYR A 164 -30.28 -19.03 2.16
C TYR A 164 -31.79 -19.29 2.05
N PHE A 165 -32.34 -19.33 0.83
CA PHE A 165 -33.76 -19.63 0.58
C PHE A 165 -34.08 -21.11 0.86
N VAL A 166 -33.20 -22.03 0.48
CA VAL A 166 -33.33 -23.48 0.78
C VAL A 166 -33.21 -23.74 2.30
N GLN A 167 -32.33 -23.03 3.00
CA GLN A 167 -32.22 -23.07 4.46
C GLN A 167 -33.46 -22.48 5.16
N GLY A 168 -34.06 -21.43 4.58
CA GLY A 168 -35.32 -20.84 5.07
C GLY A 168 -36.53 -21.78 4.94
N ILE A 169 -36.63 -22.54 3.84
CA ILE A 169 -37.72 -23.51 3.62
C ILE A 169 -37.56 -24.75 4.53
N GLY A 170 -36.33 -25.20 4.79
CA GLY A 170 -36.06 -26.32 5.71
C GLY A 170 -36.60 -26.09 7.12
N ARG A 171 -36.56 -24.83 7.61
CA ARG A 171 -37.11 -24.44 8.93
C ARG A 171 -38.65 -24.41 8.99
N VAL A 172 -39.33 -24.16 7.87
CA VAL A 172 -40.81 -24.18 7.81
C VAL A 172 -41.35 -25.62 7.73
N LEU A 173 -40.55 -26.56 7.23
CA LEU A 173 -40.96 -27.97 7.04
C LEU A 173 -40.46 -28.93 8.12
N GLY A 174 -39.73 -28.46 9.14
CA GLY A 174 -39.31 -29.29 10.27
C GLY A 174 -38.31 -30.40 9.92
N ILE A 175 -37.59 -30.28 8.80
CA ILE A 175 -36.55 -31.24 8.39
C ILE A 175 -35.21 -30.63 8.78
N SER A 176 -34.71 -31.00 9.96
CA SER A 176 -33.33 -30.67 10.37
C SER A 176 -32.38 -31.68 9.72
N PRO A 177 -31.36 -31.26 8.94
CA PRO A 177 -30.25 -32.13 8.65
C PRO A 177 -29.47 -32.39 9.94
N GLU A 178 -28.96 -33.62 10.09
CA GLU A 178 -28.02 -33.98 11.17
C GLU A 178 -26.78 -33.07 11.16
N PRO A 179 -26.18 -32.79 12.32
CA PRO A 179 -25.03 -31.90 12.41
C PRO A 179 -23.85 -32.53 11.66
N VAL A 180 -23.49 -31.94 10.52
CA VAL A 180 -22.21 -32.21 9.88
C VAL A 180 -21.13 -31.65 10.80
N SER A 181 -20.40 -32.54 11.47
CA SER A 181 -19.16 -32.25 12.17
C SER A 181 -18.15 -31.67 11.17
N THR A 182 -18.17 -30.35 11.01
CA THR A 182 -17.10 -29.59 10.39
C THR A 182 -16.21 -29.08 11.51
N THR A 183 -15.23 -29.90 11.89
CA THR A 183 -13.98 -29.32 12.37
C THR A 183 -13.33 -28.65 11.15
N THR A 184 -13.70 -27.39 10.90
CA THR A 184 -12.80 -26.50 10.17
C THR A 184 -11.57 -26.34 11.05
N GLU A 185 -10.53 -27.13 10.79
CA GLU A 185 -9.19 -26.75 11.21
C GLU A 185 -8.96 -25.35 10.64
N ALA A 186 -8.75 -24.39 11.54
CA ALA A 186 -8.35 -23.05 11.16
C ALA A 186 -7.10 -23.18 10.27
N LEU A 187 -7.14 -22.57 9.08
CA LEU A 187 -5.95 -22.45 8.23
C LEU A 187 -4.80 -21.92 9.10
N PRO A 188 -3.61 -22.55 9.08
CA PRO A 188 -2.50 -22.10 9.91
C PRO A 188 -2.11 -20.69 9.48
N THR A 189 -2.43 -19.70 10.31
CA THR A 189 -2.01 -18.31 10.11
C THR A 189 -0.51 -18.22 10.25
N LEU A 190 0.18 -17.87 9.17
CA LEU A 190 1.61 -17.54 9.20
C LEU A 190 1.83 -16.32 10.10
N THR A 191 2.43 -16.52 11.28
CA THR A 191 2.75 -15.42 12.21
C THR A 191 4.10 -14.80 11.86
N SER A 192 4.31 -13.54 12.26
CA SER A 192 5.59 -12.84 12.08
C SER A 192 6.77 -13.58 12.73
N GLU A 193 6.54 -14.26 13.85
CA GLU A 193 7.54 -15.05 14.57
C GLU A 193 7.93 -16.30 13.78
N LYS A 194 6.92 -17.04 13.27
CA LYS A 194 7.15 -18.19 12.41
C LYS A 194 7.89 -17.75 11.15
N PHE A 195 7.44 -16.69 10.49
CA PHE A 195 8.05 -16.18 9.27
C PHE A 195 9.51 -15.75 9.46
N LYS A 196 9.84 -15.02 10.53
CA LYS A 196 11.24 -14.67 10.86
C LYS A 196 12.14 -15.88 11.10
N SER A 197 11.59 -16.97 11.63
CA SER A 197 12.36 -18.16 11.99
C SER A 197 12.76 -19.01 10.78
N LEU A 198 12.13 -18.79 9.63
CA LEU A 198 12.39 -19.52 8.38
C LEU A 198 13.70 -19.08 7.72
N SER A 199 14.29 -19.98 6.92
CA SER A 199 15.39 -19.62 6.02
C SER A 199 14.89 -18.64 4.93
N PRO A 200 15.77 -17.84 4.29
CA PRO A 200 15.34 -16.95 3.21
C PRO A 200 14.58 -17.66 2.07
N ALA A 201 15.00 -18.88 1.70
CA ALA A 201 14.33 -19.68 0.68
C ALA A 201 12.94 -20.17 1.12
N ASP A 202 12.81 -20.57 2.39
CA ASP A 202 11.52 -20.97 2.96
C ASP A 202 10.59 -19.77 3.16
N GLN A 203 11.12 -18.59 3.48
CA GLN A 203 10.35 -17.33 3.55
C GLN A 203 9.69 -17.03 2.20
N ILE A 204 10.43 -17.15 1.10
CA ILE A 204 9.87 -16.96 -0.25
C ILE A 204 8.74 -17.94 -0.54
N THR A 205 8.96 -19.23 -0.24
CA THR A 205 7.98 -20.30 -0.52
C THR A 205 6.72 -20.14 0.32
N GLU A 206 6.89 -19.91 1.61
CA GLU A 206 5.78 -19.74 2.56
C GLU A 206 5.00 -18.45 2.28
N LEU A 207 5.67 -17.35 1.89
CA LEU A 207 4.99 -16.09 1.55
C LEU A 207 4.12 -16.24 0.29
N LYS A 208 4.59 -16.94 -0.74
CA LYS A 208 3.78 -17.28 -1.93
C LYS A 208 2.57 -18.13 -1.55
N SER A 209 2.78 -19.15 -0.73
CA SER A 209 1.71 -20.02 -0.22
C SER A 209 0.66 -19.23 0.55
N PHE A 210 1.11 -18.35 1.47
CA PHE A 210 0.24 -17.49 2.26
C PHE A 210 -0.54 -16.49 1.40
N ALA A 211 0.11 -15.84 0.42
CA ALA A 211 -0.56 -14.95 -0.52
C ALA A 211 -1.65 -15.67 -1.33
N SER A 212 -1.40 -16.90 -1.79
CA SER A 212 -2.40 -17.70 -2.51
C SER A 212 -3.64 -18.04 -1.69
N GLN A 213 -3.51 -18.09 -0.36
CA GLN A 213 -4.58 -18.45 0.56
C GLN A 213 -5.31 -17.23 1.13
N SER A 214 -4.60 -16.11 1.33
CA SER A 214 -5.08 -14.94 2.09
C SER A 214 -5.02 -13.62 1.31
N GLY A 215 -4.57 -13.64 0.05
CA GLY A 215 -4.37 -12.46 -0.80
C GLY A 215 -2.98 -11.84 -0.66
N ALA A 216 -2.46 -11.28 -1.76
CA ALA A 216 -1.14 -10.67 -1.82
C ALA A 216 -1.01 -9.41 -0.94
N GLU A 217 -2.08 -8.63 -0.76
CA GLU A 217 -2.09 -7.48 0.14
C GLU A 217 -1.90 -7.90 1.61
N THR A 218 -2.55 -8.98 2.02
CA THR A 218 -2.38 -9.58 3.36
C THR A 218 -0.97 -10.10 3.56
N ALA A 219 -0.40 -10.75 2.54
CA ALA A 219 0.99 -11.19 2.58
C ALA A 219 1.99 -10.02 2.67
N TRP A 220 1.76 -8.94 1.91
CA TRP A 220 2.57 -7.73 2.02
C TRP A 220 2.50 -7.10 3.41
N LYS A 221 1.30 -7.04 4.00
CA LYS A 221 1.10 -6.56 5.37
C LYS A 221 1.91 -7.38 6.39
N LEU A 222 1.91 -8.71 6.26
CA LEU A 222 2.72 -9.59 7.12
C LEU A 222 4.22 -9.24 7.03
N VAL A 223 4.76 -9.02 5.81
CA VAL A 223 6.19 -8.65 5.65
C VAL A 223 6.49 -7.33 6.35
N ARG A 224 5.64 -6.31 6.17
CA ARG A 224 5.81 -5.00 6.84
C ARG A 224 5.78 -5.09 8.36
N GLU A 225 4.82 -5.84 8.90
CA GLU A 225 4.70 -6.05 10.34
C GLU A 225 5.88 -6.84 10.90
N THR A 226 6.31 -7.87 10.17
CA THR A 226 7.45 -8.71 10.52
C THR A 226 8.72 -7.88 10.66
N TYR A 227 9.09 -7.13 9.62
CA TYR A 227 10.39 -6.46 9.58
C TYR A 227 10.35 -4.99 10.00
N LYS A 228 9.31 -4.57 10.71
CA LYS A 228 9.20 -3.21 11.26
C LYS A 228 10.47 -2.81 12.03
N GLY A 229 11.07 -1.69 11.64
CA GLY A 229 12.31 -1.16 12.25
C GLY A 229 13.61 -1.84 11.81
N VAL A 230 13.56 -2.72 10.81
CA VAL A 230 14.74 -3.29 10.15
C VAL A 230 15.07 -2.43 8.93
N GLY A 231 16.33 -1.99 8.82
CA GLY A 231 16.77 -1.22 7.66
C GLY A 231 16.58 -2.01 6.37
N GLY A 232 16.02 -1.36 5.34
CA GLY A 232 15.53 -2.05 4.14
C GLY A 232 16.55 -2.85 3.35
N THR A 233 17.83 -2.56 3.52
CA THR A 233 18.95 -3.25 2.88
C THR A 233 19.58 -4.35 3.76
N SER A 234 18.93 -4.71 4.88
CA SER A 234 19.48 -5.67 5.86
C SER A 234 18.82 -7.04 5.72
N GLY A 235 19.61 -8.07 5.43
CA GLY A 235 19.09 -9.44 5.28
C GLY A 235 18.18 -9.59 4.05
N GLY A 236 17.29 -10.60 4.07
CA GLY A 236 16.38 -10.92 2.95
C GLY A 236 15.08 -10.11 2.91
N VAL A 237 14.95 -9.04 3.70
CA VAL A 237 13.69 -8.26 3.76
C VAL A 237 13.38 -7.55 2.45
N HIS A 238 14.40 -7.02 1.77
CA HIS A 238 14.22 -6.38 0.46
C HIS A 238 13.64 -7.36 -0.55
N ASP A 239 14.13 -8.60 -0.56
CA ASP A 239 13.70 -9.64 -1.48
C ASP A 239 12.26 -10.10 -1.16
N ALA A 240 11.90 -10.19 0.12
CA ALA A 240 10.52 -10.44 0.54
C ALA A 240 9.57 -9.32 0.11
N ALA A 241 10.02 -8.05 0.19
CA ALA A 241 9.26 -6.91 -0.30
C ALA A 241 9.12 -6.94 -1.83
N HIS A 242 10.19 -7.28 -2.55
CA HIS A 242 10.18 -7.48 -4.00
C HIS A 242 9.14 -8.53 -4.40
N LEU A 243 9.20 -9.71 -3.79
CA LEU A 243 8.23 -10.78 -4.02
C LEU A 243 6.78 -10.34 -3.73
N SER A 244 6.56 -9.58 -2.67
CA SER A 244 5.22 -9.06 -2.34
C SER A 244 4.67 -8.18 -3.47
N GLY A 245 5.51 -7.33 -4.07
CA GLY A 245 5.16 -6.52 -5.24
C GLY A 245 4.80 -7.35 -6.47
N GLN A 246 5.56 -8.42 -6.74
CA GLN A 246 5.28 -9.33 -7.86
C GLN A 246 3.89 -9.97 -7.69
N LEU A 247 3.61 -10.51 -6.50
CA LEU A 247 2.34 -11.16 -6.18
C LEU A 247 1.15 -10.20 -6.32
N LEU A 248 1.30 -8.95 -5.88
CA LEU A 248 0.27 -7.91 -6.03
C LEU A 248 -0.07 -7.63 -7.50
N TYR A 249 0.94 -7.51 -8.37
CA TYR A 249 0.71 -7.30 -9.79
C TYR A 249 0.08 -8.53 -10.46
N GLU A 250 0.52 -9.74 -10.11
CA GLU A 250 -0.03 -10.98 -10.67
C GLU A 250 -1.51 -11.17 -10.30
N GLU A 251 -1.90 -10.78 -9.09
CA GLU A 251 -3.27 -10.94 -8.60
C GLU A 251 -4.23 -9.89 -9.19
N GLN A 252 -3.84 -8.62 -9.23
CA GLN A 252 -4.77 -7.52 -9.56
C GLN A 252 -4.25 -6.53 -10.63
N GLY A 253 -3.02 -6.67 -11.11
CA GLY A 253 -2.40 -5.70 -12.00
C GLY A 253 -2.27 -4.31 -11.35
N PHE A 254 -2.32 -3.25 -12.15
CA PHE A 254 -2.08 -1.86 -11.69
C PHE A 254 -3.05 -1.35 -10.62
N SER A 255 -4.20 -1.98 -10.38
CA SER A 255 -5.10 -1.56 -9.28
C SER A 255 -4.49 -1.82 -7.90
N ALA A 256 -3.63 -2.83 -7.76
CA ALA A 256 -2.96 -3.16 -6.49
C ALA A 256 -1.71 -2.32 -6.20
N LEU A 257 -1.28 -1.44 -7.12
CA LEU A 257 -0.06 -0.63 -6.92
C LEU A 257 -0.15 0.25 -5.67
N ALA A 258 -1.36 0.71 -5.32
CA ALA A 258 -1.60 1.53 -4.14
C ALA A 258 -1.34 0.80 -2.81
N ALA A 259 -1.26 -0.54 -2.82
CA ALA A 259 -0.92 -1.32 -1.64
C ALA A 259 0.60 -1.28 -1.33
N CYS A 260 1.45 -1.04 -2.34
CA CYS A 260 2.88 -0.91 -2.12
C CYS A 260 3.23 0.38 -1.37
N THR A 261 4.21 0.29 -0.48
CA THR A 261 4.77 1.43 0.26
C THR A 261 6.28 1.54 0.00
N PRO A 262 6.91 2.69 0.32
CA PRO A 262 8.36 2.86 0.18
C PRO A 262 9.21 2.02 1.16
N ASP A 263 8.58 1.23 2.02
CA ASP A 263 9.25 0.42 3.02
C ASP A 263 10.27 -0.54 2.40
N PHE A 264 11.31 -0.84 3.17
CA PHE A 264 12.38 -1.77 2.80
C PHE A 264 13.11 -1.41 1.50
N ALA A 265 13.51 -0.14 1.38
CA ALA A 265 14.10 0.42 0.17
C ALA A 265 13.21 0.17 -1.06
N PHE A 266 11.90 0.44 -0.91
CA PHE A 266 10.89 0.44 -1.97
C PHE A 266 10.83 -0.87 -2.78
N GLY A 267 11.21 -1.99 -2.15
CA GLY A 267 11.24 -3.32 -2.79
C GLY A 267 9.91 -3.74 -3.40
N CYS A 268 8.78 -3.41 -2.77
CA CYS A 268 7.44 -3.69 -3.33
C CYS A 268 7.24 -3.05 -4.71
N PHE A 269 7.64 -1.79 -4.88
CA PHE A 269 7.53 -1.12 -6.18
C PHE A 269 8.46 -1.75 -7.24
N HIS A 270 9.66 -2.19 -6.83
CA HIS A 270 10.59 -2.89 -7.72
C HIS A 270 9.95 -4.14 -8.32
N GLY A 271 9.52 -5.07 -7.46
CA GLY A 271 8.98 -6.34 -7.93
C GLY A 271 7.67 -6.19 -8.69
N PHE A 272 6.82 -5.24 -8.28
CA PHE A 272 5.58 -4.94 -8.98
C PHE A 272 5.82 -4.49 -10.43
N LEU A 273 6.73 -3.53 -10.61
CA LEU A 273 6.98 -2.92 -11.93
C LEU A 273 7.93 -3.74 -12.79
N ASP A 274 8.83 -4.52 -12.18
CA ASP A 274 9.59 -5.57 -12.86
C ASP A 274 8.66 -6.60 -13.51
N THR A 275 7.69 -7.14 -12.75
CA THR A 275 6.68 -8.06 -13.30
C THR A 275 5.82 -7.38 -14.37
N ALA A 276 5.43 -6.12 -14.16
CA ALA A 276 4.59 -5.37 -15.10
C ALA A 276 5.22 -5.18 -16.48
N PHE A 277 6.56 -5.07 -16.54
CA PHE A 277 7.31 -4.84 -17.77
C PHE A 277 8.08 -6.06 -18.27
N SER A 278 7.82 -7.25 -17.71
CA SER A 278 8.48 -8.49 -18.08
C SER A 278 8.36 -8.89 -19.57
N LYS A 279 7.36 -8.34 -20.28
CA LYS A 279 7.08 -8.65 -21.70
C LYS A 279 7.32 -7.48 -22.66
N ASP A 280 6.87 -6.29 -22.30
CA ASP A 280 6.91 -5.08 -23.12
C ASP A 280 6.74 -3.81 -22.25
N LEU A 281 6.84 -2.63 -22.89
CA LEU A 281 6.65 -1.32 -22.25
C LEU A 281 5.36 -0.61 -22.67
N GLU A 282 4.36 -1.31 -23.22
CA GLU A 282 3.13 -0.66 -23.71
C GLU A 282 2.41 0.12 -22.60
N LYS A 283 2.54 -0.35 -21.36
CA LYS A 283 1.90 0.21 -20.18
C LYS A 283 2.75 1.23 -19.41
N LEU A 284 3.79 1.79 -20.04
CA LEU A 284 4.68 2.77 -19.38
C LEU A 284 3.91 4.00 -18.87
N SER A 285 2.98 4.54 -19.67
CA SER A 285 2.14 5.67 -19.27
C SER A 285 1.13 5.29 -18.18
N ASP A 286 0.62 4.06 -18.19
CA ASP A 286 -0.30 3.57 -17.16
C ASP A 286 0.42 3.44 -15.82
N ALA A 287 1.66 2.95 -15.82
CA ALA A 287 2.50 2.88 -14.64
C ALA A 287 2.80 4.27 -14.06
N GLU A 288 3.17 5.24 -14.90
CA GLU A 288 3.38 6.63 -14.47
C GLU A 288 2.10 7.22 -13.85
N SER A 289 0.95 7.02 -14.50
CA SER A 289 -0.33 7.48 -13.99
C SER A 289 -0.70 6.81 -12.67
N ALA A 290 -0.41 5.52 -12.52
CA ALA A 290 -0.68 4.78 -11.29
C ALA A 290 0.24 5.24 -10.15
N CYS A 291 1.54 5.43 -10.40
CA CYS A 291 2.47 6.02 -9.42
C CYS A 291 2.01 7.42 -8.98
N GLY A 292 1.50 8.25 -9.90
CA GLY A 292 1.00 9.59 -9.60
C GLY A 292 -0.20 9.63 -8.64
N LYS A 293 -0.89 8.50 -8.41
CA LYS A 293 -1.98 8.41 -7.42
C LYS A 293 -1.48 8.26 -5.99
N LEU A 294 -0.19 7.97 -5.78
CA LEU A 294 0.40 7.76 -4.45
C LEU A 294 0.66 9.07 -3.70
N GLY A 295 0.61 10.23 -4.37
CA GLY A 295 0.84 11.52 -3.74
C GLY A 295 0.79 12.70 -4.71
N SER A 296 0.90 13.91 -4.17
CA SER A 296 0.97 15.13 -4.96
C SER A 296 2.40 15.43 -5.41
N GLY A 297 2.62 15.58 -6.71
CA GLY A 297 3.94 15.86 -7.29
C GLY A 297 4.82 14.62 -7.44
N VAL A 298 6.06 14.81 -7.89
CA VAL A 298 7.02 13.72 -8.12
C VAL A 298 8.04 13.66 -6.97
N SER A 299 7.57 13.21 -5.81
CA SER A 299 8.39 13.08 -4.60
C SER A 299 7.88 11.94 -3.71
N GLY A 300 8.66 11.57 -2.69
CA GLY A 300 8.29 10.55 -1.72
C GLY A 300 7.85 9.23 -2.39
N PRO A 301 6.68 8.67 -2.05
CA PRO A 301 6.18 7.44 -2.66
C PRO A 301 6.05 7.45 -4.18
N VAL A 302 5.70 8.60 -4.78
CA VAL A 302 5.58 8.73 -6.25
C VAL A 302 6.95 8.54 -6.89
N ALA A 303 7.99 9.17 -6.34
CA ALA A 303 9.36 9.03 -6.81
C ALA A 303 9.90 7.60 -6.63
N SER A 304 9.63 6.97 -5.48
CA SER A 304 9.99 5.56 -5.23
C SER A 304 9.31 4.59 -6.20
N CYS A 305 8.04 4.84 -6.54
CA CYS A 305 7.32 4.06 -7.54
C CYS A 305 7.91 4.23 -8.94
N ILE A 306 8.20 5.47 -9.35
CA ILE A 306 8.84 5.76 -10.65
C ILE A 306 10.25 5.15 -10.73
N HIS A 307 10.98 5.11 -9.61
CA HIS A 307 12.25 4.39 -9.55
C HIS A 307 12.06 2.91 -9.93
N GLY A 308 11.02 2.24 -9.42
CA GLY A 308 10.64 0.89 -9.82
C GLY A 308 10.32 0.72 -11.31
N ILE A 309 9.84 1.77 -12.00
CA ILE A 309 9.69 1.73 -13.48
C ILE A 309 11.06 1.50 -14.13
N GLY A 310 12.09 2.18 -13.63
CA GLY A 310 13.46 2.02 -14.08
C GLY A 310 13.97 0.59 -13.97
N HIS A 311 13.62 -0.10 -12.88
CA HIS A 311 13.94 -1.51 -12.68
C HIS A 311 13.34 -2.37 -13.80
N GLY A 312 12.01 -2.33 -13.98
CA GLY A 312 11.36 -3.14 -15.01
C GLY A 312 11.80 -2.81 -16.44
N VAL A 313 12.10 -1.54 -16.72
CA VAL A 313 12.68 -1.11 -18.00
C VAL A 313 14.07 -1.75 -18.21
N ALA A 314 14.95 -1.71 -17.21
CA ALA A 314 16.28 -2.29 -17.31
C ALA A 314 16.24 -3.83 -17.43
N SER A 315 15.35 -4.49 -16.68
CA SER A 315 15.10 -5.93 -16.76
C SER A 315 14.63 -6.37 -18.15
N LEU A 316 13.71 -5.64 -18.76
CA LEU A 316 13.24 -5.93 -20.13
C LEU A 316 14.39 -5.88 -21.15
N TYR A 317 15.27 -4.88 -21.02
CA TYR A 317 16.48 -4.74 -21.83
C TYR A 317 17.68 -5.56 -21.31
N GLN A 318 17.41 -6.53 -20.41
CA GLN A 318 18.35 -7.56 -19.94
C GLN A 318 19.65 -6.99 -19.36
N THR A 319 19.63 -5.75 -18.87
CA THR A 319 20.81 -5.05 -18.35
C THR A 319 22.03 -5.07 -19.30
N SER A 320 21.79 -5.16 -20.61
CA SER A 320 22.83 -5.16 -21.65
C SER A 320 22.70 -3.97 -22.60
N GLU A 321 21.49 -3.43 -22.79
CA GLU A 321 21.23 -2.32 -23.71
C GLU A 321 20.96 -0.99 -22.97
N LEU A 322 21.96 -0.47 -22.25
CA LEU A 322 21.82 0.70 -21.37
C LEU A 322 21.15 1.92 -22.05
N GLN A 323 21.57 2.27 -23.27
CA GLN A 323 21.01 3.43 -23.96
C GLN A 323 19.52 3.26 -24.31
N LYS A 324 19.07 2.04 -24.62
CA LYS A 324 17.65 1.79 -24.90
C LYS A 324 16.82 1.88 -23.62
N ALA A 325 17.32 1.33 -22.52
CA ALA A 325 16.66 1.44 -21.22
C ALA A 325 16.51 2.91 -20.78
N LEU A 326 17.59 3.69 -20.86
CA LEU A 326 17.55 5.12 -20.57
C LEU A 326 16.66 5.91 -21.54
N GLY A 327 16.64 5.51 -22.82
CA GLY A 327 15.77 6.10 -23.84
C GLY A 327 14.29 5.82 -23.59
N ALA A 328 13.93 4.67 -23.05
CA ALA A 328 12.55 4.37 -22.68
C ALA A 328 12.05 5.27 -21.55
N CYS A 329 12.89 5.53 -20.53
CA CYS A 329 12.58 6.49 -19.47
C CYS A 329 12.34 7.92 -19.98
N ASP A 330 12.85 8.30 -21.17
CA ASP A 330 12.58 9.62 -21.77
C ASP A 330 11.10 9.82 -22.14
N GLY A 331 10.33 8.73 -22.27
CA GLY A 331 8.89 8.76 -22.52
C GLY A 331 8.06 9.26 -21.32
N LEU A 332 8.65 9.35 -20.13
CA LEU A 332 8.02 9.88 -18.93
C LEU A 332 8.04 11.41 -18.89
N ILE A 333 7.21 12.01 -18.03
CA ILE A 333 7.24 13.45 -17.76
C ILE A 333 8.62 13.86 -17.22
N GLU A 334 9.07 15.06 -17.55
CA GLU A 334 10.43 15.51 -17.25
C GLU A 334 10.81 15.38 -15.77
N ALA A 335 9.88 15.69 -14.86
CA ALA A 335 10.10 15.58 -13.41
C ALA A 335 10.29 14.12 -12.92
N ALA A 336 9.82 13.12 -13.66
CA ALA A 336 9.88 11.69 -13.33
C ALA A 336 11.18 11.02 -13.82
N ARG A 337 11.76 11.53 -14.90
CA ARG A 337 12.84 10.87 -15.66
C ARG A 337 14.04 10.48 -14.80
N THR A 338 14.52 11.37 -13.94
CA THR A 338 15.70 11.12 -13.10
C THR A 338 15.51 9.92 -12.18
N TYR A 339 14.31 9.69 -11.66
CA TYR A 339 14.02 8.53 -10.80
C TYR A 339 13.99 7.23 -11.61
N CYS A 340 13.41 7.26 -12.81
CA CYS A 340 13.46 6.11 -13.73
C CYS A 340 14.89 5.79 -14.14
N TYR A 341 15.71 6.79 -14.48
CA TYR A 341 17.14 6.58 -14.77
C TYR A 341 17.87 5.95 -13.57
N ASP A 342 17.57 6.40 -12.34
CA ASP A 342 18.19 5.87 -11.13
C ASP A 342 17.91 4.37 -10.97
N GLY A 343 16.67 3.93 -11.16
CA GLY A 343 16.32 2.50 -11.17
C GLY A 343 17.02 1.72 -12.27
N VAL A 344 17.15 2.28 -13.47
CA VAL A 344 17.91 1.66 -14.57
C VAL A 344 19.36 1.45 -14.16
N PHE A 345 20.03 2.47 -13.63
CA PHE A 345 21.44 2.35 -13.24
C PHE A 345 21.64 1.40 -12.05
N MET A 346 20.71 1.34 -11.10
CA MET A 346 20.75 0.38 -10.00
C MET A 346 20.70 -1.06 -10.52
N GLU A 347 19.81 -1.35 -11.48
CA GLU A 347 19.74 -2.68 -12.10
C GLU A 347 21.02 -3.03 -12.86
N PHE A 348 21.60 -2.09 -13.60
CA PHE A 348 22.89 -2.33 -14.27
C PHE A 348 24.03 -2.55 -13.27
N GLU A 349 24.09 -1.79 -12.17
CA GLU A 349 25.07 -2.00 -11.11
C GLU A 349 25.03 -3.44 -10.56
N ARG A 350 23.82 -3.98 -10.35
CA ARG A 350 23.62 -5.33 -9.81
C ARG A 350 23.87 -6.41 -10.86
N ASN A 351 23.25 -6.29 -12.03
CA ASN A 351 23.03 -7.43 -12.93
C ASN A 351 23.79 -7.34 -14.27
N ALA A 352 24.41 -6.20 -14.60
CA ALA A 352 25.17 -6.11 -15.85
C ALA A 352 26.35 -7.11 -15.85
N ALA A 353 26.67 -7.64 -17.03
CA ALA A 353 27.76 -8.60 -17.24
C ALA A 353 29.08 -8.11 -16.60
N PRO A 354 29.93 -9.02 -16.08
CA PRO A 354 31.21 -8.63 -15.47
C PRO A 354 32.11 -7.77 -16.36
N THR A 355 31.98 -7.90 -17.68
CA THR A 355 32.75 -7.17 -18.70
C THR A 355 32.22 -5.76 -19.00
N PHE A 356 31.03 -5.40 -18.50
CA PHE A 356 30.40 -4.12 -18.76
C PHE A 356 31.16 -2.97 -18.10
N TYR A 357 31.34 -3.03 -16.77
CA TYR A 357 32.14 -2.06 -16.02
C TYR A 357 33.62 -2.40 -16.06
N LYS A 358 34.48 -1.38 -16.03
CA LYS A 358 35.94 -1.54 -16.14
C LYS A 358 36.68 -0.74 -15.08
N SER A 359 37.54 -1.38 -14.30
CA SER A 359 38.25 -0.74 -13.18
C SER A 359 39.22 0.35 -13.64
N GLU A 360 39.78 0.21 -14.84
CA GLU A 360 40.66 1.19 -15.50
C GLU A 360 39.90 2.42 -16.02
N SER A 361 38.58 2.33 -16.18
CA SER A 361 37.70 3.42 -16.58
C SER A 361 36.64 3.67 -15.52
N PRO A 362 37.01 4.20 -14.34
CA PRO A 362 36.15 4.22 -13.16
C PRO A 362 34.93 5.14 -13.27
N LEU A 363 34.84 5.97 -14.30
CA LEU A 363 33.67 6.81 -14.60
C LEU A 363 32.78 6.24 -15.71
N PHE A 364 33.16 5.12 -16.32
CA PHE A 364 32.33 4.45 -17.32
C PHE A 364 31.14 3.75 -16.65
N PRO A 365 29.94 3.78 -17.27
CA PRO A 365 29.60 4.40 -18.55
C PRO A 365 29.30 5.89 -18.49
N CYS A 366 29.21 6.48 -17.30
CA CYS A 366 28.71 7.84 -17.08
C CYS A 366 29.44 8.90 -17.91
N ASP A 367 30.76 8.83 -18.04
CA ASP A 367 31.55 9.78 -18.83
C ASP A 367 31.31 9.72 -20.35
N THR A 368 30.56 8.72 -20.84
CA THR A 368 30.17 8.57 -22.25
C THR A 368 28.72 8.95 -22.54
N LEU A 369 27.94 9.24 -21.50
CA LEU A 369 26.50 9.49 -21.60
C LEU A 369 26.17 10.99 -21.67
N ALA A 370 24.96 11.31 -22.10
CA ALA A 370 24.45 12.68 -22.12
C ALA A 370 24.29 13.26 -20.70
N GLU A 371 24.42 14.59 -20.56
CA GLU A 371 24.40 15.29 -19.27
C GLU A 371 23.15 14.99 -18.42
N LYS A 372 22.00 14.80 -19.07
CA LYS A 372 20.73 14.48 -18.38
C LYS A 372 20.75 13.18 -17.55
N TYR A 373 21.70 12.27 -17.80
CA TYR A 373 21.83 11.01 -17.06
C TYR A 373 22.82 11.10 -15.89
N MET A 374 23.57 12.20 -15.76
CA MET A 374 24.75 12.28 -14.90
C MET A 374 24.44 12.12 -13.42
N PHE A 375 23.32 12.69 -12.96
CA PHE A 375 22.90 12.57 -11.58
C PHE A 375 22.63 11.11 -11.20
N ALA A 376 21.76 10.42 -11.96
CA ALA A 376 21.40 9.03 -11.69
C ALA A 376 22.59 8.06 -11.86
N CYS A 377 23.43 8.28 -12.88
CA CYS A 377 24.63 7.49 -13.08
C CYS A 377 25.64 7.68 -11.93
N GLY A 378 25.86 8.93 -11.53
CA GLY A 378 26.73 9.27 -10.40
C GLY A 378 26.27 8.67 -9.08
N ARG A 379 24.96 8.61 -8.84
CA ARG A 379 24.36 8.00 -7.64
C ARG A 379 24.67 6.50 -7.51
N ASN A 380 24.79 5.77 -8.63
CA ASN A 380 25.01 4.32 -8.62
C ASN A 380 26.50 3.92 -8.78
N GLN A 381 27.35 4.83 -9.27
CA GLN A 381 28.76 4.55 -9.50
C GLN A 381 29.56 4.11 -8.24
N PRO A 382 29.37 4.70 -7.04
CA PRO A 382 30.12 4.27 -5.85
C PRO A 382 29.93 2.79 -5.53
N GLN A 383 28.74 2.24 -5.72
CA GLN A 383 28.45 0.85 -5.38
C GLN A 383 29.22 -0.11 -6.30
N VAL A 384 29.30 0.19 -7.61
CA VAL A 384 30.15 -0.52 -8.59
C VAL A 384 31.61 -0.51 -8.14
N LEU A 385 32.15 0.66 -7.79
CA LEU A 385 33.56 0.83 -7.45
C LEU A 385 33.94 0.11 -6.16
N LEU A 386 33.05 0.11 -5.16
CA LEU A 386 33.26 -0.58 -3.88
C LEU A 386 33.07 -2.10 -4.02
N ARG A 387 31.96 -2.57 -4.61
CA ARG A 387 31.63 -4.01 -4.64
C ARG A 387 32.36 -4.77 -5.74
N ARG A 388 32.33 -4.29 -6.98
CA ARG A 388 32.88 -5.02 -8.12
C ARG A 388 34.41 -4.89 -8.23
N PHE A 389 34.96 -3.76 -7.77
CA PHE A 389 36.41 -3.48 -7.88
C PHE A 389 37.14 -3.38 -6.55
N ASN A 390 36.46 -3.63 -5.43
CA ASN A 390 37.04 -3.65 -4.08
C ASN A 390 37.87 -2.39 -3.74
N LYS A 391 37.46 -1.22 -4.25
CA LYS A 391 38.12 0.06 -3.92
C LYS A 391 37.76 0.48 -2.49
N SER A 392 38.65 1.20 -1.82
CA SER A 392 38.35 1.79 -0.52
C SER A 392 37.44 3.02 -0.64
N PHE A 393 36.74 3.38 0.44
CA PHE A 393 35.89 4.57 0.50
C PHE A 393 36.65 5.85 0.08
N ALA A 394 37.88 6.04 0.56
CA ALA A 394 38.73 7.17 0.20
C ALA A 394 39.08 7.20 -1.30
N GLU A 395 39.37 6.04 -1.91
CA GLU A 395 39.64 5.95 -3.35
C GLU A 395 38.40 6.31 -4.17
N VAL A 396 37.22 5.82 -3.77
CA VAL A 396 35.96 6.14 -4.44
C VAL A 396 35.61 7.61 -4.29
N ALA A 397 35.78 8.20 -3.10
CA ALA A 397 35.62 9.63 -2.88
C ALA A 397 36.53 10.45 -3.82
N LYS A 398 37.79 10.05 -3.97
CA LYS A 398 38.72 10.71 -4.89
C LYS A 398 38.24 10.61 -6.34
N ILE A 399 37.76 9.44 -6.77
CA ILE A 399 37.17 9.23 -8.11
C ILE A 399 35.96 10.14 -8.32
N CYS A 400 35.02 10.20 -7.37
CA CYS A 400 33.85 11.09 -7.45
C CYS A 400 34.27 12.56 -7.65
N LEU A 401 35.27 13.02 -6.88
CA LEU A 401 35.74 14.41 -6.93
C LEU A 401 36.52 14.75 -8.22
N MET A 402 37.09 13.75 -8.90
CA MET A 402 37.76 13.91 -10.19
C MET A 402 36.79 14.12 -11.36
N ALA A 403 35.50 13.79 -11.20
CA ALA A 403 34.51 13.98 -12.24
C ALA A 403 34.36 15.47 -12.63
N LYS A 404 34.19 15.74 -13.93
CA LYS A 404 34.02 17.10 -14.45
C LYS A 404 32.59 17.61 -14.28
N ASN A 405 31.60 16.73 -14.48
CA ASN A 405 30.19 17.09 -14.37
C ASN A 405 29.81 17.28 -12.89
N THR A 406 29.13 18.40 -12.59
CA THR A 406 28.77 18.79 -11.22
C THR A 406 27.67 17.92 -10.61
N ASP A 407 26.71 17.49 -11.41
CA ASP A 407 25.57 16.68 -10.96
C ASP A 407 26.02 15.26 -10.63
N PHE A 408 26.86 14.67 -11.50
CA PHE A 408 27.53 13.41 -11.22
C PHE A 408 28.30 13.50 -9.90
N LYS A 409 29.14 14.54 -9.73
CA LYS A 409 29.98 14.70 -8.55
C LYS A 409 29.16 14.80 -7.27
N ALA A 410 28.08 15.58 -7.30
CA ALA A 410 27.16 15.72 -6.18
C ALA A 410 26.50 14.36 -5.84
N ALA A 411 25.91 13.69 -6.84
CA ALA A 411 25.21 12.43 -6.64
C ALA A 411 26.14 11.29 -6.18
N CYS A 412 27.37 11.24 -6.71
CA CYS A 412 28.40 10.27 -6.31
C CYS A 412 28.81 10.45 -4.84
N VAL A 413 28.92 11.69 -4.37
CA VAL A 413 29.20 11.98 -2.96
C VAL A 413 27.99 11.72 -2.06
N ASP A 414 26.78 12.04 -2.50
CA ASP A 414 25.56 11.73 -1.74
C ASP A 414 25.42 10.21 -1.56
N ALA A 415 25.69 9.44 -2.61
CA ALA A 415 25.70 7.98 -2.57
C ALA A 415 26.74 7.40 -1.61
N LEU A 416 27.93 8.00 -1.50
CA LEU A 416 28.88 7.62 -0.44
C LEU A 416 28.30 7.85 0.96
N GLY A 417 27.50 8.90 1.16
CA GLY A 417 26.74 9.13 2.39
C GLY A 417 25.72 8.02 2.68
N PHE A 418 24.91 7.64 1.69
CA PHE A 418 23.93 6.55 1.84
C PHE A 418 24.63 5.23 2.20
N LEU A 419 25.73 4.92 1.53
CA LEU A 419 26.52 3.71 1.81
C LEU A 419 27.15 3.76 3.20
N ALA A 420 27.64 4.92 3.66
CA ALA A 420 28.14 5.06 5.02
C ALA A 420 27.06 4.77 6.08
N ALA A 421 25.82 5.21 5.84
CA ALA A 421 24.68 4.97 6.73
C ALA A 421 24.25 3.48 6.80
N SER A 422 24.47 2.71 5.74
CA SER A 422 24.16 1.26 5.66
C SER A 422 25.11 0.36 6.47
N THR A 423 26.09 0.93 7.18
CA THR A 423 27.05 0.17 8.00
C THR A 423 26.44 -0.13 9.38
N GLY A 424 26.50 -1.39 9.86
CA GLY A 424 25.88 -1.82 11.13
C GLY A 424 26.34 -1.05 12.40
N GLY A 425 25.95 -1.46 13.60
CA GLY A 425 26.04 -0.69 14.88
C GLY A 425 27.20 0.31 15.09
N GLY A 426 26.91 1.44 15.76
CA GLY A 426 27.80 2.60 15.84
C GLY A 426 27.72 3.51 14.61
N ILE A 427 26.50 3.68 14.08
CA ILE A 427 26.24 4.32 12.78
C ILE A 427 26.80 5.75 12.76
N ALA A 428 26.58 6.54 13.81
CA ALA A 428 27.00 7.93 13.83
C ALA A 428 28.52 8.08 13.75
N GLU A 429 29.26 7.35 14.58
CA GLU A 429 30.73 7.39 14.61
C GLU A 429 31.33 6.92 13.28
N LYS A 430 30.78 5.85 12.70
CA LYS A 430 31.23 5.30 11.41
C LYS A 430 30.96 6.26 10.26
N VAL A 431 29.76 6.83 10.18
CA VAL A 431 29.41 7.82 9.16
C VAL A 431 30.36 9.01 9.22
N VAL A 432 30.61 9.54 10.43
CA VAL A 432 31.53 10.66 10.63
C VAL A 432 32.94 10.28 10.18
N ALA A 433 33.45 9.12 10.59
CA ALA A 433 34.79 8.66 10.22
C ALA A 433 34.95 8.42 8.71
N LEU A 434 33.94 7.89 8.02
CA LEU A 434 33.96 7.67 6.58
C LEU A 434 33.90 9.00 5.81
N CYS A 435 32.91 9.86 6.11
CA CYS A 435 32.79 11.14 5.41
C CYS A 435 33.98 12.07 5.66
N GLN A 436 34.67 11.98 6.81
CA GLN A 436 35.92 12.72 7.10
C GLN A 436 37.08 12.37 6.16
N GLN A 437 37.01 11.25 5.41
CA GLN A 437 38.01 10.93 4.38
C GLN A 437 37.89 11.83 3.15
N ILE A 438 36.78 12.56 3.00
CA ILE A 438 36.56 13.58 1.97
C ILE A 438 37.19 14.89 2.47
N THR A 439 38.32 15.29 1.89
CA THR A 439 39.09 16.47 2.34
C THR A 439 38.42 17.80 2.00
N ASP A 440 37.64 17.85 0.92
CA ASP A 440 36.85 19.02 0.56
C ASP A 440 35.66 19.17 1.51
N GLN A 441 35.65 20.25 2.29
CA GLN A 441 34.65 20.50 3.33
C GLN A 441 33.21 20.61 2.81
N VAL A 442 33.02 21.08 1.57
CA VAL A 442 31.68 21.21 0.97
C VAL A 442 31.13 19.83 0.65
N TYR A 443 31.95 18.95 0.06
CA TYR A 443 31.55 17.59 -0.26
C TYR A 443 31.51 16.67 0.97
N GLN A 444 32.35 16.91 1.97
CA GLN A 444 32.23 16.27 3.27
C GLN A 444 30.86 16.57 3.90
N ALA A 445 30.43 17.84 3.91
CA ALA A 445 29.12 18.22 4.43
C ALA A 445 27.97 17.56 3.65
N LYS A 446 28.10 17.43 2.31
CA LYS A 446 27.14 16.69 1.47
C LYS A 446 27.05 15.21 1.85
N CYS A 447 28.18 14.52 2.00
CA CYS A 447 28.23 13.12 2.44
C CYS A 447 27.52 12.95 3.79
N VAL A 448 27.83 13.80 4.77
CA VAL A 448 27.22 13.75 6.11
C VAL A 448 25.72 14.02 6.05
N ARG A 449 25.29 15.03 5.29
CA ARG A 449 23.86 15.37 5.09
C ARG A 449 23.10 14.21 4.43
N ALA A 450 23.67 13.59 3.41
CA ALA A 450 23.09 12.45 2.71
C ALA A 450 22.98 11.22 3.63
N ALA A 451 24.03 10.91 4.39
CA ALA A 451 24.02 9.84 5.39
C ALA A 451 22.98 10.06 6.50
N ALA A 452 22.89 11.29 7.02
CA ALA A 452 21.89 11.64 8.04
C ALA A 452 20.46 11.46 7.52
N GLY A 453 20.21 11.83 6.26
CA GLY A 453 18.93 11.59 5.61
C GLY A 453 18.61 10.12 5.42
N GLU A 454 19.58 9.30 5.01
CA GLU A 454 19.39 7.86 4.83
C GLU A 454 19.04 7.15 6.14
N ILE A 455 19.69 7.57 7.25
CA ILE A 455 19.39 7.07 8.60
C ILE A 455 17.91 7.26 8.95
N VAL A 456 17.35 8.45 8.64
CA VAL A 456 15.93 8.80 8.87
C VAL A 456 15.03 8.05 7.90
N PHE A 457 15.40 8.04 6.63
CA PHE A 457 14.61 7.44 5.55
C PHE A 457 14.38 5.94 5.78
N GLN A 458 15.43 5.20 6.13
CA GLN A 458 15.38 3.75 6.38
C GLN A 458 14.86 3.37 7.78
N GLU A 459 14.48 4.36 8.62
CA GLU A 459 14.15 4.15 10.04
C GLU A 459 15.19 3.28 10.77
N MET A 460 16.48 3.55 10.56
CA MET A 460 17.55 2.78 11.20
C MET A 460 17.36 2.76 12.73
N PRO A 461 17.81 1.72 13.45
CA PRO A 461 17.72 1.69 14.90
C PRO A 461 18.32 2.97 15.52
N ASN A 462 17.56 3.64 16.40
CA ASN A 462 17.91 4.93 17.01
C ASN A 462 18.14 6.09 16.01
N TRP A 463 17.54 6.04 14.82
CA TRP A 463 17.74 7.01 13.74
C TRP A 463 17.66 8.47 14.19
N TYR A 464 16.74 8.82 15.08
CA TYR A 464 16.54 10.20 15.52
C TYR A 464 17.79 10.74 16.23
N VAL A 465 18.35 9.96 17.17
CA VAL A 465 19.56 10.37 17.88
C VAL A 465 20.77 10.36 16.94
N SER A 466 20.94 9.28 16.18
CA SER A 466 22.11 9.13 15.31
C SER A 466 22.18 10.15 14.18
N SER A 467 21.06 10.47 13.53
CA SER A 467 21.02 11.48 12.46
C SER A 467 21.42 12.89 12.96
N TYR A 468 20.93 13.30 14.13
CA TYR A 468 21.31 14.58 14.75
C TYR A 468 22.77 14.59 15.24
N GLN A 469 23.29 13.47 15.74
CA GLN A 469 24.71 13.31 16.09
C GLN A 469 25.61 13.44 14.85
N VAL A 470 25.24 12.78 13.74
CA VAL A 470 25.93 12.87 12.46
C VAL A 470 25.99 14.32 11.97
N CYS A 471 24.85 15.03 11.95
CA CYS A 471 24.82 16.45 11.60
C CYS A 471 25.64 17.33 12.57
N GLY A 472 25.78 16.92 13.84
CA GLY A 472 26.56 17.63 14.86
C GLY A 472 28.07 17.63 14.61
N SER A 473 28.58 16.75 13.73
CA SER A 473 30.00 16.72 13.35
C SER A 473 30.43 17.85 12.40
N LEU A 474 29.46 18.58 11.85
CA LEU A 474 29.68 19.65 10.86
C LEU A 474 29.92 21.01 11.52
N SER A 475 30.37 21.97 10.72
CA SER A 475 30.36 23.39 11.10
C SER A 475 28.94 23.85 11.45
N GLU A 476 28.80 24.88 12.27
CA GLU A 476 27.49 25.34 12.77
C GLU A 476 26.48 25.61 11.65
N ALA A 477 26.89 26.26 10.56
CA ALA A 477 26.03 26.54 9.42
C ALA A 477 25.60 25.27 8.67
N ALA A 478 26.54 24.35 8.40
CA ALA A 478 26.25 23.09 7.73
C ALA A 478 25.45 22.13 8.61
N SER A 479 25.65 22.17 9.93
CA SER A 479 24.87 21.42 10.91
C SER A 479 23.41 21.87 10.92
N ARG A 480 23.15 23.18 10.86
CA ARG A 480 21.78 23.71 10.73
C ARG A 480 21.10 23.26 9.43
N ASP A 481 21.80 23.33 8.30
CA ASP A 481 21.27 22.85 7.02
C ASP A 481 20.94 21.35 7.07
N CYS A 482 21.85 20.54 7.61
CA CYS A 482 21.68 19.10 7.77
C CYS A 482 20.47 18.75 8.66
N ARG A 483 20.28 19.46 9.78
CA ARG A 483 19.12 19.27 10.66
C ARG A 483 17.80 19.69 10.01
N GLY A 484 17.79 20.81 9.28
CA GLY A 484 16.62 21.22 8.51
C GLY A 484 16.21 20.19 7.45
N TYR A 485 17.19 19.55 6.82
CA TYR A 485 16.95 18.43 5.89
C TYR A 485 16.34 17.21 6.59
N ILE A 486 16.82 16.83 7.77
CA ILE A 486 16.21 15.75 8.57
C ILE A 486 14.75 16.08 8.90
N GLU A 487 14.46 17.30 9.35
CA GLU A 487 13.10 17.73 9.71
C GLU A 487 12.16 17.70 8.51
N GLN A 488 12.64 18.08 7.33
CA GLN A 488 11.90 17.96 6.08
C GLN A 488 11.58 16.49 5.77
N LEU A 489 12.58 15.59 5.80
CA LEU A 489 12.37 14.17 5.54
C LEU A 489 11.40 13.54 6.54
N MET A 490 11.49 13.89 7.82
CA MET A 490 10.54 13.43 8.84
C MET A 490 9.11 13.81 8.47
N SER A 491 8.90 15.01 7.92
CA SER A 491 7.58 15.47 7.46
C SER A 491 7.11 14.75 6.19
N GLU A 492 8.02 14.47 5.24
CA GLU A 492 7.68 13.84 3.95
C GLU A 492 7.40 12.34 4.05
N TYR A 493 7.98 11.69 5.07
CA TYR A 493 7.86 10.25 5.32
C TYR A 493 7.10 9.93 6.62
N GLY A 494 6.46 10.91 7.26
CA GLY A 494 5.69 10.71 8.49
C GLY A 494 6.50 10.10 9.65
N ARG A 495 7.79 10.43 9.78
CA ARG A 495 8.67 9.88 10.82
C ARG A 495 8.48 10.64 12.14
N LEU A 496 7.92 9.94 13.12
CA LEU A 496 7.68 10.47 14.46
C LEU A 496 8.93 10.31 15.32
N ARG A 497 9.35 11.39 16.00
CA ARG A 497 10.50 11.33 16.91
C ARG A 497 10.08 10.81 18.28
N PRO A 498 10.99 10.18 19.05
CA PRO A 498 10.74 9.92 20.46
C PRO A 498 10.50 11.20 21.27
N ARG A 499 9.71 11.07 22.35
CA ARG A 499 9.54 12.13 23.34
C ARG A 499 10.79 12.25 24.21
N THR A 500 11.25 13.47 24.44
CA THR A 500 12.41 13.69 25.34
C THR A 500 11.97 13.61 26.79
N GLN A 501 12.83 13.10 27.68
CA GLN A 501 12.52 13.06 29.11
C GLN A 501 12.29 14.48 29.65
N GLY A 502 11.17 14.69 30.36
CA GLY A 502 10.78 15.99 30.90
C GLY A 502 10.17 16.96 29.88
N GLU A 503 10.03 16.56 28.61
CA GLU A 503 9.22 17.29 27.64
C GLU A 503 7.75 17.33 28.09
N ASP A 504 7.01 18.36 27.71
CA ASP A 504 5.58 18.45 27.99
C ASP A 504 4.78 17.53 27.04
N PRO A 505 3.93 16.60 27.53
CA PRO A 505 3.15 15.69 26.68
C PRO A 505 2.27 16.41 25.66
N ASP A 506 1.60 17.48 26.06
CA ASP A 506 0.72 18.27 25.20
C ASP A 506 1.47 18.86 24.01
N SER A 507 2.56 19.57 24.29
CA SER A 507 3.43 20.16 23.27
C SER A 507 4.02 19.11 22.33
N TYR A 508 4.41 17.94 22.88
CA TYR A 508 4.92 16.84 22.09
C TYR A 508 3.85 16.27 21.14
N ILE A 509 2.67 15.89 21.64
CA ILE A 509 1.60 15.32 20.80
C ILE A 509 1.16 16.31 19.72
N ALA A 510 0.99 17.59 20.06
CA ALA A 510 0.70 18.63 19.07
C ALA A 510 1.78 18.71 17.97
N SER A 511 3.07 18.58 18.34
CA SER A 511 4.16 18.57 17.35
C SER A 511 4.13 17.35 16.42
N GLN A 512 3.81 16.17 16.95
CA GLN A 512 3.73 14.94 16.15
C GLN A 512 2.51 14.95 15.23
N MET A 513 1.36 15.48 15.71
CA MET A 513 0.16 15.67 14.89
C MET A 513 0.40 16.57 13.68
N ARG A 514 1.25 17.61 13.82
CA ARG A 514 1.66 18.45 12.69
C ARG A 514 2.47 17.70 11.65
N ILE A 515 3.36 16.79 12.07
CA ILE A 515 4.14 15.94 11.16
C ILE A 515 3.19 15.07 10.33
N CYS A 516 2.27 14.36 10.98
CA CYS A 516 1.29 13.53 10.26
C CYS A 516 0.39 14.34 9.33
N THR A 517 -0.02 15.54 9.74
CA THR A 517 -0.86 16.42 8.92
C THR A 517 -0.15 16.86 7.64
N ARG A 518 1.14 17.23 7.72
CA ARG A 518 1.94 17.56 6.54
C ARG A 518 2.21 16.35 5.65
N HIS A 519 2.31 15.15 6.22
CA HIS A 519 2.41 13.88 5.50
C HIS A 519 1.09 13.47 4.79
N GLY A 520 -0.01 14.17 5.11
CA GLY A 520 -1.34 13.82 4.62
C GLY A 520 -1.97 12.61 5.31
N GLY A 521 -1.47 12.22 6.49
CA GLY A 521 -2.01 11.11 7.27
C GLY A 521 -1.69 9.70 6.75
N ARG A 522 -0.86 9.58 5.71
CA ARG A 522 -0.49 8.29 5.08
C ARG A 522 0.36 7.41 6.01
N ASP A 523 0.55 6.14 5.63
CA ASP A 523 1.45 5.18 6.26
C ASP A 523 1.26 5.02 7.79
N ASP A 524 -0.01 4.98 8.20
CA ASP A 524 -0.43 4.74 9.58
C ASP A 524 0.09 5.80 10.58
N CYS A 525 0.39 7.01 10.12
CA CYS A 525 1.04 8.04 10.95
C CYS A 525 0.24 8.36 12.21
N TYR A 526 -1.08 8.56 12.11
CA TYR A 526 -1.94 8.82 13.27
C TYR A 526 -2.08 7.59 14.18
N GLN A 527 -2.08 6.38 13.63
CA GLN A 527 -2.05 5.15 14.40
C GLN A 527 -0.74 5.03 15.21
N LYS A 528 0.40 5.46 14.66
CA LYS A 528 1.68 5.49 15.40
C LYS A 528 1.63 6.46 16.59
N ILE A 529 0.96 7.61 16.44
CA ILE A 529 0.72 8.54 17.57
C ILE A 529 -0.13 7.86 18.64
N ALA A 530 -1.24 7.24 18.26
CA ALA A 530 -2.10 6.50 19.19
C ALA A 530 -1.36 5.36 19.90
N GLY A 531 -0.53 4.61 19.17
CA GLY A 531 0.31 3.54 19.71
C GLY A 531 1.35 4.05 20.70
N PHE A 532 1.97 5.20 20.45
CA PHE A 532 2.83 5.85 21.44
C PHE A 532 2.03 6.24 22.69
N MET A 533 0.89 6.91 22.52
CA MET A 533 0.05 7.35 23.63
C MET A 533 -0.43 6.19 24.49
N SER A 534 -0.81 5.06 23.87
CA SER A 534 -1.28 3.87 24.59
C SER A 534 -0.18 3.19 25.41
N VAL A 535 1.10 3.37 25.07
CA VAL A 535 2.23 2.82 25.82
C VAL A 535 2.67 3.76 26.93
N GLU A 536 2.72 5.06 26.65
CA GLU A 536 3.24 6.08 27.58
C GLU A 536 2.19 6.53 28.62
N PHE A 537 0.91 6.52 28.25
CA PHE A 537 -0.17 7.07 29.07
C PHE A 537 -1.37 6.10 29.18
N ASP A 538 -2.16 6.24 30.24
CA ASP A 538 -3.49 5.62 30.30
C ASP A 538 -4.49 6.32 29.37
N MET A 539 -5.65 5.69 29.15
CA MET A 539 -6.67 6.19 28.22
C MET A 539 -7.20 7.57 28.61
N ARG A 540 -7.45 7.82 29.90
CA ARG A 540 -8.01 9.10 30.37
C ARG A 540 -7.00 10.23 30.22
N THR A 541 -5.75 9.97 30.58
CA THR A 541 -4.64 10.91 30.39
C THR A 541 -4.45 11.24 28.90
N SER A 542 -4.54 10.23 28.03
CA SER A 542 -4.45 10.41 26.58
C SER A 542 -5.58 11.29 26.02
N LEU A 543 -6.83 11.06 26.46
CA LEU A 543 -7.96 11.89 26.05
C LEU A 543 -7.82 13.33 26.57
N GLU A 544 -7.38 13.52 27.81
CA GLU A 544 -7.16 14.87 28.37
C GLU A 544 -6.08 15.63 27.60
N ILE A 545 -4.98 14.97 27.19
CA ILE A 545 -3.96 15.57 26.31
C ILE A 545 -4.59 16.02 24.98
N LEU A 546 -5.40 15.18 24.32
CA LEU A 546 -6.04 15.57 23.05
C LEU A 546 -7.01 16.73 23.23
N LYS A 547 -7.80 16.71 24.31
CA LYS A 547 -8.74 17.76 24.69
C LYS A 547 -8.05 19.11 24.92
N ASN A 548 -6.96 19.12 25.69
CA ASN A 548 -6.16 20.32 25.94
C ASN A 548 -5.58 20.91 24.66
N ASN A 549 -5.34 20.06 23.66
CA ASN A 549 -4.80 20.44 22.37
C ASN A 549 -5.85 20.69 21.28
N GLU A 550 -7.16 20.66 21.57
CA GLU A 550 -8.19 20.99 20.57
C GLU A 550 -8.11 22.45 20.07
N GLY A 551 -7.36 23.32 20.73
CA GLY A 551 -7.02 24.65 20.21
C GLY A 551 -5.98 24.66 19.07
N VAL A 552 -5.27 23.54 18.84
CA VAL A 552 -4.29 23.37 17.77
C VAL A 552 -5.02 22.85 16.52
N PRO A 553 -5.00 23.57 15.37
CA PRO A 553 -5.78 23.19 14.18
C PRO A 553 -5.55 21.75 13.71
N GLU A 554 -4.28 21.30 13.70
CA GLU A 554 -3.91 19.96 13.23
C GLU A 554 -4.42 18.86 14.17
N VAL A 555 -4.50 19.14 15.46
CA VAL A 555 -5.09 18.22 16.45
C VAL A 555 -6.61 18.23 16.31
N TYR A 556 -7.23 19.40 16.27
CA TYR A 556 -8.66 19.57 16.14
C TYR A 556 -9.25 18.78 14.95
N ALA A 557 -8.55 18.83 13.82
CA ALA A 557 -8.97 18.20 12.58
C ALA A 557 -8.81 16.67 12.56
N ARG A 558 -7.89 16.09 13.35
CA ARG A 558 -7.50 14.67 13.21
C ARG A 558 -7.48 13.87 14.51
N CYS A 559 -7.77 14.48 15.65
CA CYS A 559 -7.75 13.75 16.91
C CYS A 559 -8.86 12.70 17.02
N HIS A 560 -9.97 12.83 16.27
CA HIS A 560 -11.01 11.80 16.21
C HIS A 560 -10.43 10.45 15.76
N GLU A 561 -9.74 10.43 14.64
CA GLU A 561 -9.06 9.24 14.10
C GLU A 561 -8.04 8.65 15.10
N VAL A 562 -7.25 9.50 15.76
CA VAL A 562 -6.31 9.06 16.80
C VAL A 562 -7.05 8.37 17.96
N THR A 563 -8.20 8.91 18.39
CA THR A 563 -8.97 8.29 19.49
C THR A 563 -9.55 6.92 19.13
N HIS A 564 -9.85 6.65 17.85
CA HIS A 564 -10.25 5.31 17.42
C HIS A 564 -9.12 4.30 17.67
N TYR A 565 -7.94 4.55 17.10
CA TYR A 565 -6.78 3.67 17.28
C TYR A 565 -6.41 3.48 18.75
N LEU A 566 -6.44 4.56 19.52
CA LEU A 566 -6.16 4.52 20.96
C LEU A 566 -7.16 3.61 21.70
N ALA A 567 -8.45 3.74 21.39
CA ALA A 567 -9.51 2.94 21.99
C ALA A 567 -9.48 1.47 21.56
N ARG A 568 -9.10 1.19 20.30
CA ARG A 568 -8.85 -0.19 19.82
C ARG A 568 -7.76 -0.86 20.68
N SER A 569 -6.64 -0.16 20.91
CA SER A 569 -5.58 -0.65 21.79
C SER A 569 -6.03 -0.84 23.24
N GLU A 570 -6.90 0.03 23.77
CA GLU A 570 -7.44 -0.12 25.13
C GLU A 570 -8.40 -1.32 25.25
N TYR A 571 -9.22 -1.57 24.24
CA TYR A 571 -10.03 -2.80 24.17
C TYR A 571 -9.12 -4.04 24.08
N GLU A 572 -8.08 -4.01 23.26
CA GLU A 572 -7.16 -5.14 23.13
C GLU A 572 -6.47 -5.51 24.45
N LYS A 573 -6.19 -4.52 25.32
CA LYS A 573 -5.66 -4.74 26.67
C LYS A 573 -6.71 -5.25 27.66
N SER A 574 -7.88 -4.61 27.69
CA SER A 574 -8.91 -4.87 28.70
C SER A 574 -9.80 -6.07 28.37
N LYS A 575 -9.98 -6.39 27.08
CA LYS A 575 -10.94 -7.34 26.54
C LYS A 575 -12.36 -7.12 27.05
N SER A 576 -12.71 -5.86 27.34
CA SER A 576 -13.97 -5.49 28.00
C SER A 576 -14.49 -4.16 27.51
N VAL A 577 -15.58 -4.20 26.72
CA VAL A 577 -16.28 -2.99 26.26
C VAL A 577 -16.69 -2.09 27.44
N PRO A 578 -17.30 -2.59 28.54
CA PRO A 578 -17.66 -1.73 29.67
C PRO A 578 -16.45 -1.04 30.33
N GLN A 579 -15.32 -1.73 30.48
CA GLN A 579 -14.12 -1.14 31.10
C GLN A 579 -13.51 -0.05 30.22
N ALA A 580 -13.44 -0.28 28.90
CA ALA A 580 -12.93 0.73 27.97
C ALA A 580 -13.89 1.93 27.86
N TYR A 581 -15.21 1.69 27.75
CA TYR A 581 -16.23 2.75 27.72
C TYR A 581 -16.24 3.63 28.96
N ALA A 582 -15.96 3.07 30.14
CA ALA A 582 -15.89 3.83 31.39
C ALA A 582 -14.72 4.84 31.44
N GLN A 583 -13.82 4.80 30.46
CA GLN A 583 -12.70 5.73 30.30
C GLN A 583 -12.95 6.75 29.19
N CYS A 584 -13.94 6.52 28.31
CA CYS A 584 -14.27 7.41 27.21
C CYS A 584 -15.08 8.64 27.64
N ASP A 585 -14.92 9.72 26.88
CA ASP A 585 -15.77 10.91 26.90
C ASP A 585 -15.99 11.44 25.47
N SER A 586 -16.58 12.64 25.34
CA SER A 586 -16.89 13.24 24.02
C SER A 586 -15.68 13.88 23.33
N THR A 587 -14.50 13.85 23.95
CA THR A 587 -13.28 14.44 23.39
C THR A 587 -13.08 13.95 21.96
N CYS A 588 -12.74 14.87 21.06
CA CYS A 588 -12.54 14.53 19.65
C CYS A 588 -13.77 13.87 19.01
N HIS A 589 -14.97 14.35 19.36
CA HIS A 589 -16.23 13.91 18.76
C HIS A 589 -16.51 12.41 18.99
N GLY A 590 -16.24 11.94 20.21
CA GLY A 590 -16.65 10.60 20.67
C GLY A 590 -15.88 9.42 20.05
N GLY A 591 -14.79 9.66 19.33
CA GLY A 591 -14.06 8.59 18.61
C GLY A 591 -13.55 7.46 19.50
N CYS A 592 -13.40 7.71 20.80
CA CYS A 592 -13.11 6.68 21.80
C CYS A 592 -14.15 5.55 21.81
N TYR A 593 -15.45 5.88 21.79
CA TYR A 593 -16.52 4.87 21.85
C TYR A 593 -16.51 3.99 20.59
N HIS A 594 -16.26 4.59 19.43
CA HIS A 594 -16.25 3.90 18.15
C HIS A 594 -15.09 2.90 18.06
N GLY A 595 -13.87 3.32 18.42
CA GLY A 595 -12.69 2.46 18.36
C GLY A 595 -12.79 1.22 19.26
N VAL A 596 -13.44 1.32 20.42
CA VAL A 596 -13.69 0.14 21.27
C VAL A 596 -14.57 -0.89 20.56
N LEU A 597 -15.66 -0.45 19.91
CA LEU A 597 -16.59 -1.34 19.22
C LEU A 597 -15.99 -1.97 17.97
N GLU A 598 -15.18 -1.22 17.23
CA GLU A 598 -14.46 -1.74 16.06
C GLU A 598 -13.55 -2.90 16.46
N ALA A 599 -12.75 -2.74 17.51
CA ALA A 599 -11.86 -3.81 18.00
C ALA A 599 -12.64 -5.01 18.58
N TYR A 600 -13.71 -4.74 19.34
CA TYR A 600 -14.58 -5.79 19.87
C TYR A 600 -15.19 -6.64 18.75
N MET A 601 -15.78 -6.02 17.74
CA MET A 601 -16.44 -6.75 16.65
C MET A 601 -15.45 -7.48 15.77
N LYS A 602 -14.28 -6.90 15.50
CA LYS A 602 -13.19 -7.56 14.79
C LYS A 602 -12.77 -8.85 15.50
N GLU A 603 -12.60 -8.81 16.82
CA GLU A 603 -12.27 -10.00 17.61
C GLU A 603 -13.39 -11.05 17.55
N LYS A 604 -14.66 -10.63 17.62
CA LYS A 604 -15.78 -11.57 17.66
C LYS A 604 -16.15 -12.16 16.30
N GLN A 605 -15.79 -11.53 15.20
CA GLN A 605 -16.06 -12.04 13.86
C GLN A 605 -15.53 -13.46 13.63
N THR A 606 -14.39 -13.83 14.23
CA THR A 606 -13.81 -15.18 14.10
C THR A 606 -14.57 -16.25 14.88
N ASP A 607 -15.27 -15.86 15.95
CA ASP A 607 -15.94 -16.78 16.89
C ASP A 607 -17.44 -16.94 16.60
N LEU A 608 -18.07 -15.95 15.97
CA LEU A 608 -19.53 -15.80 15.96
C LEU A 608 -20.28 -16.59 14.88
N GLY A 609 -19.61 -17.16 13.87
CA GLY A 609 -20.27 -17.99 12.84
C GLY A 609 -21.59 -17.38 12.31
N SER A 610 -22.68 -18.15 12.33
CA SER A 610 -24.02 -17.71 11.89
C SER A 610 -24.82 -16.85 12.88
N ASP A 611 -24.31 -16.60 14.10
CA ASP A 611 -25.06 -15.94 15.19
C ASP A 611 -24.77 -14.44 15.34
N VAL A 612 -23.98 -13.86 14.43
CA VAL A 612 -23.54 -12.44 14.44
C VAL A 612 -24.72 -11.47 14.61
N GLU A 613 -25.82 -11.65 13.89
CA GLU A 613 -26.98 -10.75 13.98
C GLU A 613 -27.58 -10.69 15.39
N SER A 614 -27.64 -11.84 16.08
CA SER A 614 -28.25 -11.92 17.41
C SER A 614 -27.40 -11.24 18.48
N GLU A 615 -26.08 -11.34 18.36
CA GLU A 615 -25.15 -10.66 19.27
C GLU A 615 -25.03 -9.18 18.93
N PHE A 616 -25.05 -8.82 17.65
CA PHE A 616 -24.99 -7.44 17.17
C PHE A 616 -26.02 -6.53 17.85
N THR A 617 -27.26 -7.02 18.02
CA THR A 617 -28.34 -6.26 18.66
C THR A 617 -28.20 -6.08 20.17
N LYS A 618 -27.37 -6.89 20.84
CA LYS A 618 -27.23 -6.88 22.31
C LYS A 618 -26.09 -6.01 22.81
N ILE A 619 -25.12 -5.70 21.95
CA ILE A 619 -23.84 -5.06 22.34
C ILE A 619 -24.06 -3.76 23.09
N CYS A 620 -24.93 -2.89 22.57
CA CYS A 620 -25.19 -1.60 23.19
C CYS A 620 -26.17 -1.67 24.37
N GLY A 621 -26.74 -2.83 24.70
CA GLY A 621 -27.72 -2.96 25.77
C GLY A 621 -28.93 -2.04 25.57
N ASN A 622 -29.36 -1.39 26.65
CA ASN A 622 -30.50 -0.47 26.65
C ASN A 622 -30.06 0.95 27.01
N ILE A 623 -30.77 1.95 26.51
CA ILE A 623 -30.51 3.37 26.82
C ILE A 623 -30.46 3.70 28.32
N LYS A 624 -31.19 2.93 29.15
CA LYS A 624 -31.23 3.09 30.61
C LYS A 624 -29.94 2.64 31.32
N ASP A 625 -29.11 1.87 30.63
CA ASP A 625 -27.84 1.37 31.14
C ASP A 625 -26.76 2.48 31.12
N TYR A 626 -27.06 3.62 30.50
CA TYR A 626 -26.16 4.76 30.34
C TYR A 626 -26.65 5.97 31.14
N GLU A 627 -25.71 6.65 31.81
CA GLU A 627 -26.00 7.89 32.52
C GLU A 627 -26.49 8.99 31.58
N LYS A 628 -25.93 9.03 30.36
CA LYS A 628 -26.27 10.00 29.32
C LYS A 628 -26.82 9.27 28.09
N PRO A 629 -28.03 9.62 27.59
CA PRO A 629 -28.60 9.06 26.36
C PRO A 629 -27.64 9.08 25.18
N LEU A 630 -26.84 10.14 25.06
CA LEU A 630 -25.80 10.30 24.05
C LEU A 630 -24.88 9.08 23.94
N VAL A 631 -24.40 8.52 25.05
CA VAL A 631 -23.43 7.41 25.02
C VAL A 631 -24.04 6.16 24.40
N PHE A 632 -25.34 5.93 24.62
CA PHE A 632 -26.06 4.86 23.95
C PHE A 632 -26.16 5.10 22.43
N TYR A 633 -26.40 6.34 22.01
CA TYR A 633 -26.44 6.68 20.58
C TYR A 633 -25.07 6.62 19.91
N GLU A 634 -24.00 7.03 20.59
CA GLU A 634 -22.61 6.84 20.14
C GLU A 634 -22.26 5.36 20.03
N CYS A 635 -22.77 4.51 20.94
CA CYS A 635 -22.62 3.07 20.81
C CYS A 635 -23.28 2.54 19.53
N LEU A 636 -24.53 2.91 19.27
CA LEU A 636 -25.22 2.49 18.04
C LEU A 636 -24.54 3.03 16.78
N HIS A 637 -24.03 4.26 16.82
CA HIS A 637 -23.23 4.82 15.74
C HIS A 637 -21.95 4.02 15.51
N GLY A 638 -21.18 3.74 16.56
CA GLY A 638 -19.98 2.90 16.52
C GLY A 638 -20.25 1.47 16.03
N LEU A 639 -21.44 0.90 16.29
CA LEU A 639 -21.85 -0.37 15.68
C LEU A 639 -21.94 -0.31 14.16
N GLY A 640 -22.29 0.86 13.60
CA GLY A 640 -22.26 1.08 12.15
C GLY A 640 -20.85 1.03 11.57
N HIS A 641 -19.87 1.65 12.25
CA HIS A 641 -18.45 1.54 11.88
C HIS A 641 -17.98 0.09 11.98
N ALA A 642 -18.29 -0.56 13.09
CA ALA A 642 -17.93 -1.95 13.32
C ALA A 642 -18.56 -2.90 12.29
N ALA A 643 -19.81 -2.64 11.86
CA ALA A 643 -20.47 -3.38 10.80
C ALA A 643 -19.75 -3.23 9.45
N MET A 644 -19.32 -2.02 9.09
CA MET A 644 -18.50 -1.79 7.89
C MET A 644 -17.17 -2.54 7.98
N TYR A 645 -16.52 -2.50 9.14
CA TYR A 645 -15.24 -3.17 9.36
C TYR A 645 -15.33 -4.69 9.18
N ILE A 646 -16.28 -5.36 9.86
CA ILE A 646 -16.42 -6.83 9.78
C ILE A 646 -17.00 -7.32 8.47
N THR A 647 -17.68 -6.45 7.72
CA THR A 647 -18.21 -6.81 6.38
C THR A 647 -17.23 -6.46 5.27
N ASP A 648 -15.97 -6.13 5.59
CA ASP A 648 -14.95 -5.75 4.62
C ASP A 648 -15.44 -4.60 3.71
N MET A 649 -16.02 -3.57 4.34
CA MET A 649 -16.54 -2.36 3.70
C MET A 649 -17.69 -2.60 2.70
N GLU A 650 -18.35 -3.75 2.76
CA GLU A 650 -19.53 -4.08 1.96
C GLU A 650 -20.78 -3.37 2.49
N VAL A 651 -21.05 -2.15 2.00
CA VAL A 651 -22.17 -1.29 2.44
C VAL A 651 -23.50 -2.06 2.55
N PRO A 652 -23.95 -2.84 1.55
CA PRO A 652 -25.23 -3.57 1.66
C PRO A 652 -25.26 -4.59 2.81
N LEU A 653 -24.14 -5.25 3.10
CA LEU A 653 -24.04 -6.23 4.20
C LEU A 653 -24.04 -5.51 5.55
N ALA A 654 -23.27 -4.42 5.69
CA ALA A 654 -23.27 -3.61 6.91
C ALA A 654 -24.67 -3.06 7.24
N LEU A 655 -25.41 -2.57 6.23
CA LEU A 655 -26.78 -2.09 6.41
C LEU A 655 -27.75 -3.21 6.81
N THR A 656 -27.52 -4.44 6.34
CA THR A 656 -28.33 -5.60 6.75
C THR A 656 -28.12 -5.94 8.22
N LEU A 657 -26.89 -5.81 8.73
CA LEU A 657 -26.63 -5.95 10.17
C LEU A 657 -27.35 -4.86 10.97
N CYS A 658 -27.27 -3.60 10.53
CA CYS A 658 -28.01 -2.51 11.16
C CYS A 658 -29.53 -2.73 11.12
N ASP A 659 -30.08 -3.38 10.09
CA ASP A 659 -31.52 -3.68 9.99
C ASP A 659 -32.06 -4.57 11.11
N SER A 660 -31.18 -5.34 11.78
CA SER A 660 -31.54 -6.21 12.91
C SER A 660 -31.95 -5.44 14.18
N ILE A 661 -31.61 -4.15 14.27
CA ILE A 661 -31.96 -3.30 15.43
C ILE A 661 -33.47 -2.98 15.42
N ALA A 662 -34.10 -3.07 16.60
CA ALA A 662 -35.55 -3.19 16.72
C ALA A 662 -36.38 -2.01 16.20
N THR A 663 -35.95 -0.75 16.40
CA THR A 663 -36.74 0.44 16.04
C THR A 663 -36.07 1.25 14.93
N VAL A 664 -36.86 2.01 14.16
CA VAL A 664 -36.36 2.84 13.05
C VAL A 664 -35.35 3.86 13.55
N GLU A 665 -35.67 4.54 14.66
CA GLU A 665 -34.84 5.61 15.22
C GLU A 665 -33.47 5.10 15.69
N LEU A 666 -33.42 3.86 16.22
CA LEU A 666 -32.16 3.25 16.65
C LEU A 666 -31.36 2.70 15.46
N ARG A 667 -32.05 2.18 14.42
CA ARG A 667 -31.41 1.77 13.16
C ARG A 667 -30.70 2.92 12.46
N GLU A 668 -31.33 4.09 12.44
CA GLU A 668 -30.74 5.30 11.86
C GLU A 668 -29.41 5.70 12.52
N ARG A 669 -29.25 5.47 13.83
CA ARG A 669 -27.96 5.68 14.50
C ARG A 669 -26.89 4.73 13.97
N CYS A 670 -27.21 3.45 13.77
CA CYS A 670 -26.30 2.49 13.15
C CYS A 670 -25.96 2.82 11.70
N TYR A 671 -26.96 3.10 10.87
CA TYR A 671 -26.71 3.51 9.48
C TYR A 671 -25.81 4.75 9.40
N SER A 672 -25.93 5.67 10.35
CA SER A 672 -25.13 6.89 10.35
C SER A 672 -23.62 6.63 10.49
N GLY A 673 -23.21 5.64 11.31
CA GLY A 673 -21.80 5.22 11.38
C GLY A 673 -21.35 4.49 10.12
N ALA A 674 -22.18 3.58 9.59
CA ALA A 674 -21.86 2.85 8.37
C ALA A 674 -21.66 3.77 7.15
N PHE A 675 -22.53 4.77 6.98
CA PHE A 675 -22.39 5.74 5.89
C PHE A 675 -21.29 6.78 6.12
N MET A 676 -20.99 7.14 7.37
CA MET A 676 -19.82 7.98 7.69
C MET A 676 -18.53 7.28 7.24
N GLU A 677 -18.40 6.01 7.61
CA GLU A 677 -17.26 5.16 7.26
C GLU A 677 -17.11 4.99 5.75
N ASN A 678 -18.22 4.78 5.03
CA ASN A 678 -18.21 4.71 3.56
C ASN A 678 -17.81 6.02 2.87
N SER A 679 -18.24 7.17 3.42
CA SER A 679 -18.15 8.47 2.71
C SER A 679 -16.90 9.28 2.99
N SER A 680 -16.34 9.13 4.19
CA SER A 680 -15.20 9.93 4.64
C SER A 680 -14.05 9.11 5.17
N SER A 681 -14.28 7.80 5.43
CA SER A 681 -13.33 6.87 6.06
C SER A 681 -12.52 7.58 7.15
N SER A 682 -13.24 8.29 8.04
CA SER A 682 -12.67 9.15 9.09
C SER A 682 -11.78 8.39 10.08
N THR A 683 -11.69 7.07 9.94
CA THR A 683 -11.10 6.14 10.87
C THR A 683 -9.88 5.41 10.30
N SER A 684 -9.58 5.54 9.00
CA SER A 684 -8.65 4.58 8.39
C SER A 684 -8.31 4.82 6.91
N THR A 685 -7.03 5.14 6.63
CA THR A 685 -6.41 4.79 5.34
C THR A 685 -6.22 3.27 5.17
N ASP A 686 -6.40 2.49 6.25
CA ASP A 686 -6.19 1.04 6.29
C ASP A 686 -7.37 0.19 5.78
N HIS A 687 -8.54 0.79 5.54
CA HIS A 687 -9.83 0.18 5.13
C HIS A 687 -10.67 1.24 4.37
N PRO A 688 -10.28 1.66 3.17
CA PRO A 688 -11.00 2.68 2.41
C PRO A 688 -12.40 2.20 2.01
N GLY A 689 -13.38 3.10 2.02
CA GLY A 689 -14.74 2.82 1.53
C GLY A 689 -14.73 2.34 0.07
N LYS A 690 -15.37 1.19 -0.21
CA LYS A 690 -15.40 0.57 -1.56
C LYS A 690 -16.48 1.15 -2.48
N TYR A 691 -17.46 1.86 -1.91
CA TYR A 691 -18.71 2.19 -2.60
C TYR A 691 -18.86 3.67 -2.98
N VAL A 692 -17.87 4.52 -2.72
CA VAL A 692 -17.90 5.90 -3.22
C VAL A 692 -17.11 6.04 -4.52
N ARG A 693 -17.63 6.83 -5.45
CA ARG A 693 -17.10 6.95 -6.80
C ARG A 693 -16.97 8.40 -7.22
N ALA A 694 -15.85 8.76 -7.83
CA ALA A 694 -15.63 10.10 -8.36
C ALA A 694 -16.37 10.31 -9.69
N ASP A 695 -16.52 9.25 -10.50
CA ASP A 695 -17.21 9.25 -11.79
C ASP A 695 -18.74 9.15 -11.66
N ASP A 696 -19.24 8.60 -10.56
CA ASP A 696 -20.66 8.67 -10.15
C ASP A 696 -20.76 9.17 -8.69
N PRO A 697 -20.81 10.50 -8.47
CA PRO A 697 -20.91 11.05 -7.13
C PRO A 697 -22.15 10.62 -6.35
N MET A 698 -23.23 10.14 -6.99
CA MET A 698 -24.46 9.74 -6.30
C MET A 698 -24.44 8.28 -5.83
N TYR A 699 -23.43 7.51 -6.24
CA TYR A 699 -23.23 6.12 -5.83
C TYR A 699 -22.66 6.05 -4.39
N PRO A 700 -23.18 5.15 -3.52
CA PRO A 700 -24.14 4.08 -3.81
C PRO A 700 -25.61 4.48 -3.61
N CYS A 701 -25.91 5.69 -3.15
CA CYS A 701 -27.26 6.09 -2.76
C CYS A 701 -28.29 5.93 -3.89
N ASN A 702 -27.89 6.17 -5.15
CA ASN A 702 -28.76 5.95 -6.32
C ASN A 702 -29.13 4.48 -6.59
N THR A 703 -28.53 3.52 -5.89
CA THR A 703 -28.81 2.06 -6.03
C THR A 703 -29.48 1.44 -4.80
N LEU A 704 -29.51 2.14 -3.68
CA LEU A 704 -30.02 1.63 -2.41
C LEU A 704 -31.55 1.79 -2.29
N SER A 705 -32.15 0.98 -1.42
CA SER A 705 -33.58 1.09 -1.12
C SER A 705 -33.93 2.39 -0.39
N GLU A 706 -35.16 2.89 -0.58
CA GLU A 706 -35.63 4.19 -0.08
C GLU A 706 -35.37 4.42 1.42
N LYS A 707 -35.52 3.38 2.25
CA LYS A 707 -35.30 3.45 3.71
C LYS A 707 -33.89 3.89 4.12
N TYR A 708 -32.89 3.76 3.25
CA TYR A 708 -31.51 4.17 3.55
C TYR A 708 -31.17 5.56 3.01
N LEU A 709 -31.98 6.12 2.11
CA LEU A 709 -31.58 7.25 1.26
C LEU A 709 -31.35 8.55 2.03
N SER A 710 -32.15 8.83 3.06
CA SER A 710 -31.98 10.04 3.87
C SER A 710 -30.58 10.11 4.48
N LEU A 711 -30.14 9.06 5.17
CA LEU A 711 -28.80 9.02 5.76
C LEU A 711 -27.70 8.79 4.73
N CYS A 712 -27.96 8.05 3.65
CA CYS A 712 -26.98 7.89 2.58
C CYS A 712 -26.62 9.26 1.97
N TYR A 713 -27.63 10.02 1.51
CA TYR A 713 -27.40 11.36 0.93
C TYR A 713 -26.90 12.38 1.96
N ARG A 714 -27.27 12.23 3.24
CA ARG A 714 -26.67 12.99 4.34
C ARG A 714 -25.16 12.86 4.34
N TYR A 715 -24.63 11.65 4.29
CA TYR A 715 -23.18 11.40 4.34
C TYR A 715 -22.50 11.51 2.97
N GLN A 716 -23.25 11.43 1.87
CA GLN A 716 -22.72 11.70 0.52
C GLN A 716 -22.14 13.12 0.40
N SER A 717 -22.66 14.08 1.18
CA SER A 717 -22.08 15.42 1.28
C SER A 717 -20.61 15.42 1.73
N SER A 718 -20.18 14.46 2.54
CA SER A 718 -18.79 14.31 2.94
C SER A 718 -17.92 13.87 1.76
N HIS A 719 -18.38 12.87 0.99
CA HIS A 719 -17.72 12.47 -0.26
C HIS A 719 -17.66 13.61 -1.28
N PHE A 720 -18.74 14.38 -1.43
CA PHE A 720 -18.75 15.58 -2.28
C PHE A 720 -17.66 16.56 -1.88
N SER A 721 -17.46 16.79 -0.58
CA SER A 721 -16.40 17.68 -0.10
C SER A 721 -14.99 17.17 -0.43
N LEU A 722 -14.78 15.85 -0.44
CA LEU A 722 -13.50 15.24 -0.79
C LEU A 722 -13.20 15.42 -2.28
N ILE A 723 -14.13 15.03 -3.17
CA ILE A 723 -13.90 15.07 -4.62
C ILE A 723 -13.84 16.51 -5.18
N THR A 724 -14.45 17.46 -4.49
CA THR A 724 -14.42 18.89 -4.85
C THR A 724 -13.32 19.66 -4.13
N ARG A 725 -12.48 19.00 -3.32
CA ARG A 725 -11.42 19.65 -2.51
C ARG A 725 -11.96 20.79 -1.66
N GLN A 726 -13.10 20.57 -1.03
CA GLN A 726 -13.78 21.50 -0.11
C GLN A 726 -14.23 22.82 -0.76
N ASP A 727 -14.45 22.84 -2.09
CA ASP A 727 -15.20 23.92 -2.73
C ASP A 727 -16.69 23.79 -2.36
N TRP A 728 -17.11 24.52 -1.32
CA TRP A 728 -18.46 24.43 -0.77
C TRP A 728 -19.55 24.84 -1.77
N LYS A 729 -19.25 25.66 -2.78
CA LYS A 729 -20.20 25.95 -3.86
C LYS A 729 -20.36 24.74 -4.77
N ALA A 730 -19.26 24.06 -5.10
CA ALA A 730 -19.32 22.81 -5.85
C ALA A 730 -20.05 21.71 -5.05
N VAL A 731 -19.82 21.61 -3.74
CA VAL A 731 -20.59 20.69 -2.85
C VAL A 731 -22.07 21.04 -2.87
N ALA A 732 -22.45 22.31 -2.74
CA ALA A 732 -23.84 22.75 -2.81
C ALA A 732 -24.49 22.38 -4.15
N ASN A 733 -23.77 22.55 -5.27
CA ASN A 733 -24.25 22.17 -6.60
C ASN A 733 -24.48 20.65 -6.74
N LEU A 734 -23.67 19.83 -6.06
CA LEU A 734 -23.89 18.38 -5.99
C LEU A 734 -25.10 18.06 -5.09
N CYS A 735 -25.25 18.70 -3.93
CA CYS A 735 -26.44 18.53 -3.08
C CYS A 735 -27.74 18.95 -3.77
N LEU A 736 -27.71 19.90 -4.72
CA LEU A 736 -28.90 20.26 -5.51
C LEU A 736 -29.34 19.17 -6.51
N GLN A 737 -28.42 18.28 -6.90
CA GLN A 737 -28.70 17.13 -7.77
C GLN A 737 -29.28 15.93 -7.01
N VAL A 738 -29.15 15.91 -5.68
CA VAL A 738 -29.81 14.93 -4.81
C VAL A 738 -31.34 15.05 -4.96
N PRO A 739 -32.10 13.93 -4.90
CA PRO A 739 -33.56 13.97 -4.98
C PRO A 739 -34.16 14.96 -3.96
N PRO A 740 -35.19 15.74 -4.34
CA PRO A 740 -35.70 16.86 -3.52
C PRO A 740 -35.96 16.53 -2.05
N ASN A 741 -36.51 15.35 -1.76
CA ASN A 741 -36.87 14.93 -0.41
C ASN A 741 -35.66 14.73 0.53
N PHE A 742 -34.44 14.58 -0.01
CA PHE A 742 -33.21 14.32 0.77
C PHE A 742 -32.21 15.49 0.73
N ARG A 743 -32.57 16.62 0.09
CA ARG A 743 -31.66 17.76 -0.04
C ARG A 743 -31.29 18.37 1.31
N HIS A 744 -32.26 18.55 2.20
CA HIS A 744 -32.00 19.06 3.55
C HIS A 744 -30.99 18.19 4.30
N ASP A 745 -31.06 16.86 4.15
CA ASP A 745 -30.10 15.94 4.77
C ASP A 745 -28.68 16.17 4.23
N CYS A 746 -28.52 16.31 2.91
CA CYS A 746 -27.24 16.63 2.27
C CYS A 746 -26.66 17.96 2.79
N PHE A 747 -27.47 19.02 2.79
CA PHE A 747 -27.04 20.35 3.25
C PHE A 747 -26.76 20.42 4.76
N ARG A 748 -27.40 19.58 5.57
CA ARG A 748 -27.16 19.53 7.02
C ARG A 748 -25.73 19.07 7.32
N THR A 749 -25.24 18.06 6.60
CA THR A 749 -23.87 17.53 6.80
C THR A 749 -22.79 18.51 6.37
N ILE A 750 -23.05 19.42 5.43
CA ILE A 750 -22.11 20.50 5.12
C ILE A 750 -21.75 21.28 6.38
N GLY A 751 -22.75 21.57 7.23
CA GLY A 751 -22.56 22.20 8.54
C GLY A 751 -21.85 21.30 9.54
N THR A 752 -22.27 20.04 9.66
CA THR A 752 -21.61 19.04 10.53
C THR A 752 -20.12 18.92 10.23
N ASN A 753 -19.77 18.83 8.94
CA ASN A 753 -18.40 18.70 8.47
C ASN A 753 -17.53 19.91 8.85
N GLN A 754 -18.10 21.12 8.96
CA GLN A 754 -17.31 22.29 9.36
C GLN A 754 -16.63 22.10 10.72
N VAL A 755 -17.32 21.48 11.67
CA VAL A 755 -16.82 21.23 13.04
C VAL A 755 -15.76 20.12 13.06
N GLY A 756 -15.73 19.27 12.04
CA GLY A 756 -14.62 18.34 11.81
C GLY A 756 -13.39 19.02 11.20
N PHE A 757 -13.57 20.12 10.45
CA PHE A 757 -12.49 20.73 9.66
C PHE A 757 -11.87 22.00 10.24
N THR A 758 -12.64 22.83 10.94
CA THR A 758 -12.15 24.12 11.43
C THR A 758 -12.71 24.45 12.80
N GLN A 759 -11.93 25.16 13.61
CA GLN A 759 -12.38 25.75 14.88
C GLN A 759 -12.86 27.20 14.70
N ASP A 760 -12.70 27.80 13.52
CA ASP A 760 -13.04 29.20 13.25
C ASP A 760 -14.54 29.35 12.89
N TYR A 761 -15.31 29.90 13.83
CA TYR A 761 -16.74 30.15 13.66
C TYR A 761 -17.09 31.11 12.52
N GLN A 762 -16.18 32.04 12.14
CA GLN A 762 -16.40 32.92 10.98
C GLN A 762 -16.28 32.13 9.67
N ILE A 763 -15.37 31.15 9.61
CA ILE A 763 -15.28 30.24 8.46
C ILE A 763 -16.53 29.36 8.39
N MET A 764 -16.94 28.73 9.50
CA MET A 764 -18.16 27.93 9.56
C MET A 764 -19.38 28.72 9.08
N LYS A 765 -19.54 29.96 9.58
CA LYS A 765 -20.58 30.88 9.14
C LYS A 765 -20.47 31.10 7.65
N ARG A 766 -19.35 31.63 7.16
CA ARG A 766 -19.15 31.97 5.74
C ARG A 766 -19.55 30.80 4.83
N ASN A 767 -19.10 29.60 5.13
CA ASN A 767 -19.37 28.40 4.34
C ASN A 767 -20.87 28.06 4.33
N CYS A 768 -21.57 28.15 5.46
CA CYS A 768 -23.02 27.97 5.49
C CYS A 768 -23.79 29.03 4.67
N TYR A 769 -23.24 30.24 4.51
CA TYR A 769 -23.87 31.30 3.69
C TYR A 769 -23.50 31.21 2.20
N GLU A 770 -22.61 30.30 1.80
CA GLU A 770 -22.44 29.92 0.39
C GLU A 770 -23.56 29.00 -0.10
N MET A 771 -24.33 28.41 0.82
CA MET A 771 -25.48 27.58 0.50
C MET A 771 -26.64 28.42 -0.06
N PRO A 772 -27.51 27.84 -0.91
CA PRO A 772 -28.74 28.50 -1.33
C PRO A 772 -29.55 28.98 -0.11
N PRO A 773 -30.23 30.14 -0.17
CA PRO A 773 -30.91 30.73 0.99
C PRO A 773 -31.83 29.78 1.77
N GLU A 774 -32.53 28.88 1.06
CA GLU A 774 -33.39 27.84 1.63
C GLU A 774 -32.67 26.86 2.58
N PHE A 775 -31.37 26.61 2.36
CA PHE A 775 -30.60 25.61 3.10
C PHE A 775 -29.59 26.22 4.10
N GLN A 776 -29.49 27.54 4.19
CA GLN A 776 -28.54 28.21 5.10
C GLN A 776 -28.84 27.87 6.57
N GLU A 777 -30.11 27.91 6.99
CA GLU A 777 -30.50 27.51 8.34
C GLU A 777 -30.24 26.02 8.59
N THR A 778 -30.45 25.16 7.59
CA THR A 778 -30.15 23.72 7.68
C THR A 778 -28.66 23.46 7.92
N CYS A 779 -27.78 24.19 7.22
CA CYS A 779 -26.33 24.12 7.46
C CYS A 779 -25.97 24.63 8.87
N VAL A 780 -26.54 25.76 9.31
CA VAL A 780 -26.33 26.31 10.66
C VAL A 780 -26.73 25.29 11.73
N ALA A 781 -27.87 24.62 11.56
CA ALA A 781 -28.31 23.57 12.46
C ALA A 781 -27.35 22.36 12.46
N GLY A 782 -26.75 22.03 11.31
CA GLY A 782 -25.69 21.03 11.19
C GLY A 782 -24.45 21.36 12.04
N VAL A 783 -24.03 22.63 12.04
CA VAL A 783 -22.90 23.11 12.86
C VAL A 783 -23.23 22.98 14.35
N ILE A 784 -24.40 23.47 14.78
CA ILE A 784 -24.83 23.39 16.19
C ILE A 784 -24.92 21.93 16.65
N GLY A 785 -25.51 21.06 15.82
CA GLY A 785 -25.55 19.63 16.09
C GLY A 785 -24.16 19.08 16.39
N SER A 786 -23.20 19.26 15.48
CA SER A 786 -21.85 18.70 15.67
C SER A 786 -21.08 19.35 16.83
N LEU A 787 -21.23 20.66 17.07
CA LEU A 787 -20.66 21.32 18.25
C LEU A 787 -21.20 20.70 19.54
N ALA A 788 -22.49 20.34 19.57
CA ALA A 788 -23.10 19.73 20.76
C ALA A 788 -22.61 18.31 21.05
N TYR A 789 -22.30 17.53 20.01
CA TYR A 789 -21.71 16.20 20.14
C TYR A 789 -20.22 16.28 20.53
N ARG A 790 -19.49 17.27 20.03
CA ARG A 790 -18.06 17.46 20.35
C ARG A 790 -17.83 18.02 21.75
N PHE A 791 -18.64 19.00 22.16
CA PHE A 791 -18.46 19.76 23.41
C PHE A 791 -19.61 19.52 24.40
N VAL A 792 -19.80 18.26 24.78
CA VAL A 792 -20.90 17.84 25.68
C VAL A 792 -20.81 18.57 27.01
N GLY A 793 -21.90 19.24 27.40
CA GLY A 793 -21.99 20.01 28.65
C GLY A 793 -21.53 21.47 28.52
N ASP A 794 -20.98 21.89 27.38
CA ASP A 794 -20.53 23.27 27.14
C ASP A 794 -21.38 23.97 26.07
N ILE A 795 -22.51 24.57 26.49
CA ILE A 795 -23.35 25.37 25.61
C ILE A 795 -22.67 26.63 25.07
N SER A 796 -21.55 27.06 25.68
CA SER A 796 -20.89 28.31 25.29
C SER A 796 -20.38 28.25 23.86
N LYS A 797 -19.92 27.06 23.41
CA LYS A 797 -19.45 26.83 22.03
C LYS A 797 -20.56 27.05 21.00
N MET A 798 -21.74 26.50 21.26
CA MET A 798 -22.90 26.65 20.38
C MET A 798 -23.47 28.07 20.41
N THR A 799 -23.61 28.65 21.61
CA THR A 799 -24.16 30.01 21.75
C THR A 799 -23.24 31.07 21.14
N ALA A 800 -21.91 30.90 21.23
CA ALA A 800 -20.94 31.75 20.54
C ALA A 800 -21.11 31.69 19.02
N PHE A 801 -21.34 30.51 18.44
CA PHE A 801 -21.66 30.41 17.00
C PHE A 801 -23.01 31.06 16.65
N CYS A 802 -24.06 30.82 17.43
CA CYS A 802 -25.38 31.44 17.20
C CYS A 802 -25.35 32.97 17.29
N GLN A 803 -24.49 33.56 18.10
CA GLN A 803 -24.33 35.03 18.16
C GLN A 803 -23.76 35.62 16.86
N LEU A 804 -23.05 34.81 16.07
CA LEU A 804 -22.42 35.26 14.83
C LEU A 804 -23.35 35.16 13.62
N VAL A 805 -24.36 34.29 13.63
CA VAL A 805 -25.27 34.12 12.48
C VAL A 805 -26.18 35.35 12.30
N ASN A 806 -26.83 35.47 11.13
CA ASN A 806 -27.75 36.56 10.86
C ASN A 806 -29.03 36.41 11.72
N PRO A 807 -29.68 37.52 12.13
CA PRO A 807 -30.84 37.46 13.03
C PRO A 807 -31.99 36.57 12.57
N GLY A 808 -32.18 36.43 11.24
CA GLY A 808 -33.19 35.53 10.66
C GLY A 808 -33.00 34.05 10.99
N HIS A 809 -31.79 33.62 11.34
CA HIS A 809 -31.45 32.23 11.68
C HIS A 809 -31.31 32.00 13.19
N TYR A 810 -31.53 33.02 14.05
CA TYR A 810 -31.40 32.84 15.50
C TYR A 810 -32.37 31.80 16.05
N LYS A 811 -33.63 31.80 15.59
CA LYS A 811 -34.63 30.86 16.08
C LYS A 811 -34.21 29.42 15.81
N GLY A 812 -33.86 29.07 14.57
CA GLY A 812 -33.39 27.72 14.23
C GLY A 812 -32.10 27.35 14.96
N CYS A 813 -31.16 28.28 15.10
CA CYS A 813 -29.88 28.05 15.79
C CYS A 813 -30.08 27.69 17.27
N TYR A 814 -30.81 28.52 18.03
CA TYR A 814 -31.07 28.28 19.47
C TYR A 814 -32.03 27.10 19.70
N PHE A 815 -32.99 26.88 18.80
CA PHE A 815 -33.84 25.69 18.84
C PHE A 815 -33.01 24.40 18.72
N GLN A 816 -32.02 24.37 17.82
CA GLN A 816 -31.16 23.21 17.64
C GLN A 816 -30.27 22.93 18.86
N ILE A 817 -29.90 23.94 19.66
CA ILE A 817 -29.24 23.74 20.97
C ILE A 817 -30.17 22.95 21.89
N GLY A 818 -31.44 23.37 21.96
CA GLY A 818 -32.50 22.68 22.70
C GLY A 818 -32.64 21.20 22.31
N SER A 819 -32.67 20.92 21.00
CA SER A 819 -32.71 19.54 20.50
C SER A 819 -31.50 18.72 20.94
N ALA A 820 -30.31 19.34 21.04
CA ALA A 820 -29.09 18.62 21.35
C ALA A 820 -28.90 18.33 22.85
N VAL A 821 -29.31 19.26 23.73
CA VAL A 821 -29.16 19.07 25.18
C VAL A 821 -30.03 17.94 25.73
N VAL A 822 -31.07 17.52 24.99
CA VAL A 822 -31.89 16.34 25.32
C VAL A 822 -31.04 15.06 25.31
N ASP A 823 -30.03 14.97 24.44
CA ASP A 823 -29.13 13.82 24.38
C ASP A 823 -28.12 13.81 25.56
N TRP A 824 -27.88 14.96 26.20
CA TRP A 824 -26.86 15.11 27.24
C TRP A 824 -27.29 14.60 28.63
N SER A 825 -28.59 14.51 28.90
CA SER A 825 -29.12 14.07 30.18
C SER A 825 -30.53 13.53 30.03
N SER A 826 -30.88 12.49 30.80
CA SER A 826 -32.26 12.01 30.91
C SER A 826 -33.12 12.84 31.88
N ASP A 827 -32.51 13.75 32.67
CA ASP A 827 -33.21 14.64 33.58
C ASP A 827 -33.65 15.93 32.87
N THR A 828 -34.95 16.06 32.65
CA THR A 828 -35.63 17.23 32.09
C THR A 828 -35.27 18.54 32.79
N GLN A 829 -35.03 18.54 34.11
CA GLN A 829 -34.64 19.77 34.80
C GLN A 829 -33.20 20.17 34.45
N THR A 830 -32.30 19.20 34.36
CA THR A 830 -30.92 19.43 33.91
C THR A 830 -30.88 19.90 32.46
N GLN A 831 -31.70 19.32 31.57
CA GLN A 831 -31.86 19.80 30.19
C GLN A 831 -32.27 21.30 30.15
N LYS A 832 -33.28 21.68 30.95
CA LYS A 832 -33.73 23.08 31.05
C LYS A 832 -32.66 24.03 31.60
N ARG A 833 -31.86 23.59 32.57
CA ARG A 833 -30.76 24.40 33.14
C ARG A 833 -29.71 24.77 32.10
N TYR A 834 -29.42 23.89 31.14
CA TYR A 834 -28.54 24.23 30.02
C TYR A 834 -29.13 25.39 29.21
N CYS A 835 -30.41 25.32 28.84
CA CYS A 835 -31.04 26.45 28.13
C CYS A 835 -31.11 27.73 28.96
N GLU A 836 -31.26 27.66 30.28
CA GLU A 836 -31.33 28.81 31.20
C GLU A 836 -30.02 29.59 31.32
N ALA A 837 -28.88 28.97 30.98
CA ALA A 837 -27.58 29.64 30.97
C ALA A 837 -27.38 30.56 29.73
N ILE A 838 -28.35 30.61 28.80
CA ILE A 838 -28.34 31.54 27.66
C ILE A 838 -28.73 32.95 28.13
N SER A 839 -28.00 33.97 27.67
CA SER A 839 -28.09 35.33 28.20
C SER A 839 -29.39 36.10 27.92
N ALA A 840 -30.16 35.75 26.89
CA ALA A 840 -31.36 36.48 26.48
C ALA A 840 -32.66 35.65 26.63
N PRO A 841 -33.71 36.15 27.29
CA PRO A 841 -34.94 35.39 27.56
C PRO A 841 -35.61 34.77 26.32
N GLN A 842 -35.66 35.52 25.22
CA GLN A 842 -36.16 35.06 23.93
C GLN A 842 -35.45 33.79 23.43
N TYR A 843 -34.13 33.72 23.61
CA TYR A 843 -33.33 32.57 23.15
C TYR A 843 -33.48 31.37 24.07
N VAL A 844 -33.67 31.62 25.38
CA VAL A 844 -34.04 30.59 26.36
C VAL A 844 -35.34 29.91 25.96
N ASP A 845 -36.37 30.69 25.58
CA ASP A 845 -37.67 30.15 25.17
C ASP A 845 -37.57 29.26 23.92
N TRP A 846 -36.75 29.66 22.94
CA TRP A 846 -36.50 28.85 21.74
C TRP A 846 -35.74 27.56 22.04
N CYS A 847 -34.74 27.62 22.92
CA CYS A 847 -34.00 26.44 23.35
C CYS A 847 -34.89 25.47 24.15
N LYS A 848 -35.76 25.98 25.03
CA LYS A 848 -36.61 25.15 25.88
C LYS A 848 -37.76 24.45 25.17
N HIS A 849 -37.99 24.71 23.88
CA HIS A 849 -39.16 24.19 23.17
C HIS A 849 -39.30 22.66 23.21
N LEU A 850 -38.20 21.94 23.35
CA LEU A 850 -38.15 20.47 23.38
C LEU A 850 -37.78 19.87 24.75
N SER A 851 -37.39 20.71 25.73
CA SER A 851 -36.90 20.31 27.06
C SER A 851 -37.95 20.44 28.14
#